data_AF-A0A0F9MSY9-F1
#
_entry.id   AF-A0A0F9MSY9-F1
#
_cell.length_a   1.000
_cell.length_b   1.000
_cell.length_c   1.000
_cell.angle_alpha   90.00
_cell.angle_beta   90.00
_cell.angle_gamma   90.00
#
_symmetry.space_group_name_H-M   'P 1'
#
loop_
_entity.id
_entity.type
_entity.pdbx_description
1 polymer ?
#
loop_
_entity_poly.entity_id
_entity_poly.type
_entity_poly.pdbx_seq_one_letter_code
_entity_poly.pdbx_strand_id
1 'polypeptide(L)'
;MGNNNFNKQLLTRYTESECKRQLFLDLAQIKPGLWYTDTRPIERIRQKRQQADLFKRLGKKFEQKVYSHLIKFNDVRFNVKENGEVDETYLNPRIFEQFYDQLMKKPLEDIFLLEFQFETPESFFNEIFPPKNEQKEIPVNYGEQRPDIIILGNSFNKRNEKVKELLSDGAIREISKSELISRFGITVIDIKNIREDHIGKKQFIEILFYLWTLTSYLSEHKLNDKFFVRIDFNGIFPQYSEEILNTLHSLDDFLDLTIQLYWEQTHQIFLDITQKIKKLWLKAPIPIESIPVNIQASCGYCYFIEDCKKTLGIDKEPCDWSLQLIPYTSFSIAQQLLSLGFKTIGDISANIDSVKVGNTPEPLYAELPLLKLKASALINNQVVIPQVGEIHTYSIPRFTTISITFAVEKDPLNERVYAAGFYVDMVASGKTPYGGVFNNWWKIWKDALDSKKKPKEIQAKLNENLIRPIPLVEVEQFLYILKKLKKIIIYLKGDKTTSGTPRKNTEIIYQFAVINKGYTNDKEINFVKHIIKRLHTIFELCNVVENYVVTDGYEAGKYYGPTTSLFYWSKRQLNNFQSMLERNLNNIIDDIDVWGKYLEIISYFTPSDSEVAHPYQHKKLFNIQDFAETIIGFPSIINYTWHEIAQKVKGIYSNKKFWIQHFNFMDFNNWYLMLDEADPSEQKKIRFELRRQVMHKIRTVNNLRKVFQIENGYTISKHARVISKEQIRSVILPSDYHSVAQVWYLFSKLTGSMEEMEAEYFRTIYPEFSIAKLAAAKVSNLMVRQSGMKKVYYEFQMKGLSSNMKVRINDSVLLIPNEKRDMNANRRMKSWKVTIESMIWLSQINGYKVKTKETNANLFDLIKKDREISEIPEDLDWYLYATNIDAWSRKLYGKKGLLQRYNMGSSWLGSRLSYLWKIRSKQELFWPENWAFSASSVYLYAPKLLLKIANNIKENHNKLLTEIKPTPDLSQERSIHLALEKVISGIQGPPGTGKSQTIAALIDEYYIRCVNSGKESVKILITAFSHAAIRVLIKKIREGKDINGKPIPSSQIQIIFLHSIHQKPIPSQPGCRDVDDLVRSGSTWKLNDQTKTVTETILLEKSLEPSFIIFANAHQLYYLRERIDEDNFSFNLICVDEASQLPVDHFMSSLQFVNKHKFIIKPKITGEPKTKITEIDDIKHLSFENNLDPDFLTKIVIVGDHNQLPPVHPVPPPKNLESILKSLFVYYVKNHEIPNSQLQTNYR
;
A
#
# COMPACT_ATOMS: atom_id res chain seq x y z
N MET A 1 7.46 -23.59 -35.64
CA MET A 1 7.75 -23.70 -34.19
C MET A 1 8.93 -24.65 -34.09
N GLY A 2 10.05 -24.20 -33.52
CA GLY A 2 11.24 -25.04 -33.40
C GLY A 2 10.97 -26.29 -32.57
N ASN A 3 11.60 -27.40 -32.93
CA ASN A 3 11.48 -28.71 -32.29
C ASN A 3 12.00 -28.77 -30.85
N ASN A 4 12.17 -27.65 -30.12
CA ASN A 4 12.78 -27.60 -28.78
C ASN A 4 11.76 -27.21 -27.72
N ASN A 5 11.46 -28.12 -26.81
CA ASN A 5 10.49 -27.92 -25.73
C ASN A 5 11.13 -27.66 -24.36
N PHE A 6 12.46 -27.81 -24.22
CA PHE A 6 13.23 -27.26 -23.10
C PHE A 6 14.03 -26.05 -23.59
N ASN A 7 13.61 -24.85 -23.18
CA ASN A 7 14.24 -23.59 -23.58
C ASN A 7 14.06 -22.51 -22.51
N LYS A 8 14.73 -21.38 -22.68
CA LYS A 8 14.63 -20.22 -21.76
C LYS A 8 13.18 -19.78 -21.48
N GLN A 9 12.31 -19.79 -22.49
CA GLN A 9 10.90 -19.39 -22.33
C GLN A 9 10.11 -20.36 -21.44
N LEU A 10 10.48 -21.65 -21.38
CA LEU A 10 9.89 -22.60 -20.44
C LEU A 10 10.18 -22.18 -18.99
N LEU A 11 11.45 -21.90 -18.70
CA LEU A 11 11.90 -21.55 -17.35
C LEU A 11 11.30 -20.22 -16.91
N THR A 12 11.28 -19.20 -17.78
CA THR A 12 10.63 -17.92 -17.50
C THR A 12 9.14 -18.09 -17.24
N ARG A 13 8.41 -18.82 -18.10
CA ARG A 13 6.96 -19.08 -17.91
C ARG A 13 6.67 -19.81 -16.60
N TYR A 14 7.49 -20.80 -16.22
CA TYR A 14 7.31 -21.50 -14.96
C TYR A 14 7.63 -20.60 -13.75
N THR A 15 8.60 -19.70 -13.85
CA THR A 15 8.90 -18.72 -12.79
C THR A 15 7.76 -17.72 -12.61
N GLU A 16 7.02 -17.42 -13.69
CA GLU A 16 5.83 -16.56 -13.65
C GLU A 16 4.60 -17.27 -13.12
N SER A 17 4.36 -18.53 -13.53
CA SER A 17 3.12 -19.25 -13.23
C SER A 17 3.22 -20.20 -12.03
N GLU A 18 4.41 -20.67 -11.68
CA GLU A 18 4.67 -21.71 -10.67
C GLU A 18 3.81 -22.99 -10.85
N CYS A 19 3.22 -23.17 -12.04
CA CYS A 19 2.23 -24.22 -12.30
C CYS A 19 2.92 -25.51 -12.77
N LYS A 20 2.97 -26.52 -11.88
CA LYS A 20 3.58 -27.82 -12.17
C LYS A 20 2.91 -28.56 -13.33
N ARG A 21 1.58 -28.46 -13.44
CA ARG A 21 0.81 -29.07 -14.55
C ARG A 21 1.21 -28.48 -15.90
N GLN A 22 1.36 -27.15 -15.98
CA GLN A 22 1.81 -26.48 -17.19
C GLN A 22 3.25 -26.88 -17.54
N LEU A 23 4.16 -26.85 -16.57
CA LEU A 23 5.56 -27.26 -16.76
C LEU A 23 5.67 -28.70 -17.27
N PHE A 24 4.94 -29.63 -16.64
CA PHE A 24 4.93 -31.04 -17.03
C PHE A 24 4.42 -31.24 -18.46
N LEU A 25 3.30 -30.60 -18.83
CA LEU A 25 2.74 -30.70 -20.18
C LEU A 25 3.61 -30.02 -21.24
N ASP A 26 4.29 -28.93 -20.91
CA ASP A 26 5.24 -28.27 -21.82
C ASP A 26 6.48 -29.17 -22.07
N LEU A 27 7.02 -29.80 -21.02
CA LEU A 27 8.12 -30.77 -21.13
C LEU A 27 7.74 -32.05 -21.89
N ALA A 28 6.47 -32.46 -21.83
CA ALA A 28 6.00 -33.67 -22.49
C ALA A 28 5.60 -33.49 -23.96
N GLN A 29 5.57 -32.26 -24.50
CA GLN A 29 4.98 -31.97 -25.82
C GLN A 29 5.53 -32.81 -26.99
N ILE A 30 6.81 -33.18 -26.96
CA ILE A 30 7.49 -33.83 -28.08
C ILE A 30 7.61 -35.34 -27.87
N LYS A 31 7.98 -35.78 -26.66
CA LYS A 31 8.15 -37.19 -26.29
C LYS A 31 7.14 -37.60 -25.21
N PRO A 32 5.82 -37.53 -25.46
CA PRO A 32 4.80 -37.71 -24.43
C PRO A 32 4.84 -39.07 -23.74
N GLY A 33 5.16 -40.14 -24.50
CA GLY A 33 5.24 -41.50 -23.96
C GLY A 33 6.33 -41.73 -22.90
N LEU A 34 7.31 -40.83 -22.79
CA LEU A 34 8.31 -40.85 -21.71
C LEU A 34 7.78 -40.17 -20.43
N TRP A 35 6.78 -39.31 -20.55
CA TRP A 35 6.31 -38.44 -19.47
C TRP A 35 5.02 -38.91 -18.82
N TYR A 36 4.05 -39.39 -19.60
CA TYR A 36 2.75 -39.81 -19.07
C TYR A 36 2.21 -41.07 -19.74
N THR A 37 1.37 -41.80 -18.99
CA THR A 37 0.78 -43.09 -19.41
C THR A 37 -0.55 -42.94 -20.17
N ASP A 38 -1.19 -41.77 -20.09
CA ASP A 38 -2.53 -41.58 -20.64
C ASP A 38 -2.53 -41.48 -22.17
N THR A 39 -3.47 -42.16 -22.81
CA THR A 39 -3.69 -42.09 -24.27
C THR A 39 -4.71 -41.03 -24.68
N ARG A 40 -5.25 -40.27 -23.72
CA ARG A 40 -6.28 -39.26 -24.00
C ARG A 40 -5.70 -38.03 -24.70
N PRO A 41 -6.44 -37.37 -25.61
CA PRO A 41 -6.01 -36.11 -26.20
C PRO A 41 -6.00 -34.98 -25.15
N ILE A 42 -4.95 -34.16 -25.16
CA ILE A 42 -4.85 -32.94 -24.34
C ILE A 42 -5.64 -31.83 -25.02
N GLU A 43 -6.63 -31.28 -24.33
CA GLU A 43 -7.46 -30.21 -24.88
C GLU A 43 -6.74 -28.86 -24.82
N ARG A 44 -6.44 -28.30 -25.99
CA ARG A 44 -5.77 -27.00 -26.14
C ARG A 44 -6.77 -25.88 -26.37
N ILE A 45 -6.40 -24.65 -26.02
CA ILE A 45 -7.18 -23.46 -26.37
C ILE A 45 -7.41 -23.41 -27.90
N ARG A 46 -8.66 -23.18 -28.31
CA ARG A 46 -9.09 -23.16 -29.71
C ARG A 46 -8.58 -21.94 -30.52
N GLN A 47 -8.15 -20.87 -29.85
CA GLN A 47 -7.63 -19.64 -30.47
C GLN A 47 -6.09 -19.64 -30.54
N LYS A 48 -5.53 -19.46 -31.75
CA LYS A 48 -4.09 -19.18 -31.93
C LYS A 48 -3.75 -17.82 -31.31
N ARG A 49 -2.82 -17.79 -30.36
CA ARG A 49 -2.30 -16.55 -29.75
C ARG A 49 -1.00 -16.16 -30.43
N GLN A 50 -0.96 -15.01 -31.10
CA GLN A 50 0.21 -14.48 -31.83
C GLN A 50 1.25 -13.79 -30.90
N GLN A 51 1.38 -14.27 -29.66
CA GLN A 51 2.12 -13.58 -28.60
C GLN A 51 3.65 -13.54 -28.84
N ALA A 52 4.21 -14.32 -29.77
CA ALA A 52 5.66 -14.56 -29.85
C ALA A 52 6.41 -13.67 -30.86
N ASP A 53 5.83 -13.36 -32.02
CA ASP A 53 6.63 -12.85 -33.15
C ASP A 53 6.97 -11.36 -33.05
N LEU A 54 6.02 -10.53 -32.62
CA LEU A 54 6.24 -9.09 -32.48
C LEU A 54 7.21 -8.75 -31.35
N PHE A 55 7.07 -9.40 -30.19
CA PHE A 55 7.97 -9.18 -29.05
C PHE A 55 9.39 -9.58 -29.39
N LYS A 56 9.58 -10.72 -30.04
CA LYS A 56 10.88 -11.16 -30.55
C LYS A 56 11.47 -10.11 -31.50
N ARG A 57 10.64 -9.53 -32.38
CA ARG A 57 11.08 -8.47 -33.31
C ARG A 57 11.44 -7.16 -32.61
N LEU A 58 10.68 -6.74 -31.59
CA LEU A 58 10.95 -5.51 -30.82
C LEU A 58 12.17 -5.65 -29.90
N GLY A 59 12.37 -6.82 -29.30
CA GLY A 59 13.59 -7.17 -28.57
C GLY A 59 14.79 -7.08 -29.49
N LYS A 60 14.74 -7.79 -30.63
CA LYS A 60 15.79 -7.78 -31.64
C LYS A 60 16.13 -6.39 -32.15
N LYS A 61 15.13 -5.54 -32.43
CA LYS A 61 15.38 -4.16 -32.86
C LYS A 61 16.13 -3.35 -31.79
N PHE A 62 15.85 -3.59 -30.51
CA PHE A 62 16.54 -2.91 -29.42
C PHE A 62 17.95 -3.48 -29.20
N GLU A 63 18.14 -4.80 -29.27
CA GLU A 63 19.45 -5.46 -29.25
C GLU A 63 20.38 -4.85 -30.31
N GLN A 64 19.93 -4.80 -31.57
CA GLN A 64 20.70 -4.22 -32.68
C GLN A 64 21.08 -2.75 -32.45
N LYS A 65 20.22 -2.00 -31.77
CA LYS A 65 20.50 -0.60 -31.40
C LYS A 65 21.59 -0.50 -30.32
N VAL A 66 21.61 -1.40 -29.35
CA VAL A 66 22.69 -1.46 -28.36
C VAL A 66 23.99 -1.87 -29.06
N TYR A 67 23.94 -2.87 -29.94
CA TYR A 67 25.11 -3.32 -30.71
C TYR A 67 25.73 -2.20 -31.54
N SER A 68 24.94 -1.32 -32.17
CA SER A 68 25.49 -0.20 -32.94
C SER A 68 26.31 0.80 -32.11
N HIS A 69 26.14 0.81 -30.79
CA HIS A 69 26.96 1.58 -29.85
C HIS A 69 28.18 0.77 -29.41
N LEU A 70 27.99 -0.50 -29.05
CA LEU A 70 29.06 -1.37 -28.57
C LEU A 70 30.14 -1.65 -29.63
N ILE A 71 29.77 -1.76 -30.91
CA ILE A 71 30.73 -2.00 -32.02
C ILE A 71 31.82 -0.91 -32.10
N LYS A 72 31.59 0.27 -31.49
CA LYS A 72 32.58 1.35 -31.41
C LYS A 72 33.65 1.12 -30.33
N PHE A 73 33.48 0.13 -29.45
CA PHE A 73 34.46 -0.21 -28.42
C PHE A 73 35.65 -0.97 -29.05
N ASN A 74 36.79 -0.94 -28.36
CA ASN A 74 37.93 -1.76 -28.75
C ASN A 74 37.64 -3.25 -28.49
N ASP A 75 38.20 -4.11 -29.34
CA ASP A 75 38.15 -5.57 -29.19
C ASP A 75 36.75 -6.22 -29.11
N VAL A 76 35.77 -5.62 -29.78
CA VAL A 76 34.48 -6.26 -30.05
C VAL A 76 34.59 -7.20 -31.26
N ARG A 77 33.98 -8.38 -31.16
CA ARG A 77 33.86 -9.40 -32.20
C ARG A 77 32.38 -9.65 -32.47
N PHE A 78 32.03 -9.63 -33.73
CA PHE A 78 30.67 -9.79 -34.22
C PHE A 78 30.71 -10.18 -35.70
N ASN A 79 29.63 -10.79 -36.18
CA ASN A 79 29.39 -11.00 -37.60
C ASN A 79 28.27 -10.06 -38.06
N VAL A 80 28.18 -9.76 -39.35
CA VAL A 80 27.19 -8.81 -39.89
C VAL A 80 26.46 -9.42 -41.08
N LYS A 81 25.14 -9.23 -41.12
CA LYS A 81 24.29 -9.57 -42.27
C LYS A 81 24.46 -8.59 -43.42
N GLU A 82 23.95 -8.95 -44.60
CA GLU A 82 23.89 -8.03 -45.75
C GLU A 82 23.16 -6.70 -45.45
N ASN A 83 22.24 -6.70 -44.49
CA ASN A 83 21.50 -5.50 -44.07
C ASN A 83 22.21 -4.65 -43.00
N GLY A 84 23.42 -5.00 -42.59
CA GLY A 84 24.20 -4.29 -41.57
C GLY A 84 23.87 -4.65 -40.11
N GLU A 85 22.93 -5.57 -39.87
CA GLU A 85 22.63 -6.05 -38.51
C GLU A 85 23.65 -7.10 -38.05
N VAL A 86 23.96 -7.12 -36.74
CA VAL A 86 24.78 -8.17 -36.13
C VAL A 86 24.09 -9.53 -36.29
N ASP A 87 24.85 -10.50 -36.76
CA ASP A 87 24.43 -11.88 -36.96
C ASP A 87 25.01 -12.85 -35.93
N GLU A 88 24.38 -14.01 -35.83
CA GLU A 88 24.88 -15.09 -35.01
C GLU A 88 26.24 -15.61 -35.50
N THR A 89 27.11 -15.94 -34.54
CA THR A 89 28.44 -16.51 -34.80
C THR A 89 28.63 -17.74 -33.93
N TYR A 90 29.07 -18.85 -34.52
CA TYR A 90 29.26 -20.08 -33.75
C TYR A 90 30.58 -20.06 -32.96
N LEU A 91 30.50 -20.25 -31.65
CA LEU A 91 31.61 -20.30 -30.71
C LEU A 91 32.01 -21.75 -30.45
N ASN A 92 32.90 -22.28 -31.29
CA ASN A 92 33.45 -23.63 -31.11
C ASN A 92 34.74 -23.61 -30.24
N PRO A 93 35.25 -24.77 -29.80
CA PRO A 93 36.42 -24.83 -28.93
C PRO A 93 37.67 -24.19 -29.55
N ARG A 94 37.86 -24.27 -30.88
CA ARG A 94 39.01 -23.65 -31.56
C ARG A 94 38.96 -22.13 -31.49
N ILE A 95 37.77 -21.53 -31.58
CA ILE A 95 37.60 -20.07 -31.45
C ILE A 95 37.87 -19.62 -30.02
N PHE A 96 37.44 -20.41 -29.02
CA PHE A 96 37.84 -20.17 -27.63
C PHE A 96 39.36 -20.16 -27.43
N GLU A 97 40.07 -21.12 -28.03
CA GLU A 97 41.54 -21.16 -27.98
C GLU A 97 42.19 -19.94 -28.67
N GLN A 98 41.64 -19.50 -29.79
CA GLN A 98 42.11 -18.27 -30.45
C GLN A 98 41.95 -17.03 -29.57
N PHE A 99 40.81 -16.89 -28.88
CA PHE A 99 40.60 -15.80 -27.93
C PHE A 99 41.49 -15.92 -26.70
N TYR A 100 41.75 -17.14 -26.22
CA TYR A 100 42.70 -17.38 -25.14
C TYR A 100 44.11 -16.90 -25.51
N ASP A 101 44.60 -17.29 -26.69
CA ASP A 101 45.92 -16.87 -27.17
C ASP A 101 46.01 -15.35 -27.37
N GLN A 102 44.91 -14.70 -27.76
CA GLN A 102 44.83 -13.24 -27.84
C GLN A 102 44.91 -12.59 -26.45
N LEU A 103 44.12 -13.06 -25.49
CA LEU A 103 44.09 -12.54 -24.12
C LEU A 103 45.42 -12.78 -23.39
N MET A 104 46.10 -13.90 -23.63
CA MET A 104 47.45 -14.14 -23.07
C MET A 104 48.48 -13.11 -23.53
N LYS A 105 48.36 -12.58 -24.77
CA LYS A 105 49.22 -11.50 -25.26
C LYS A 105 48.89 -10.15 -24.63
N LYS A 106 47.64 -9.96 -24.20
CA LYS A 106 47.11 -8.70 -23.65
C LYS A 106 46.18 -8.96 -22.46
N PRO A 107 46.71 -9.38 -21.30
CA PRO A 107 45.90 -9.93 -20.21
C PRO A 107 45.04 -8.91 -19.44
N LEU A 108 45.15 -7.62 -19.78
CA LEU A 108 44.37 -6.52 -19.19
C LEU A 108 43.24 -6.02 -20.10
N GLU A 109 43.13 -6.54 -21.33
CA GLU A 109 42.03 -6.22 -22.24
C GLU A 109 40.92 -7.27 -22.09
N ASP A 110 39.68 -6.86 -22.43
CA ASP A 110 38.54 -7.77 -22.52
C ASP A 110 38.07 -7.86 -23.98
N ILE A 111 37.52 -9.01 -24.36
CA ILE A 111 36.93 -9.24 -25.68
C ILE A 111 35.42 -9.32 -25.53
N PHE A 112 34.69 -8.48 -26.26
CA PHE A 112 33.24 -8.52 -26.32
C PHE A 112 32.80 -9.38 -27.50
N LEU A 113 31.94 -10.35 -27.26
CA LEU A 113 31.38 -11.24 -28.25
C LEU A 113 29.87 -10.96 -28.37
N LEU A 114 29.43 -10.46 -29.52
CA LEU A 114 28.01 -10.16 -29.76
C LEU A 114 27.35 -11.30 -30.54
N GLU A 115 26.22 -11.83 -30.04
CA GLU A 115 25.44 -12.93 -30.64
C GLU A 115 26.23 -14.23 -30.89
N PHE A 116 27.23 -14.53 -30.04
CA PHE A 116 27.95 -15.79 -30.12
C PHE A 116 27.12 -16.94 -29.55
N GLN A 117 26.95 -18.01 -30.32
CA GLN A 117 26.19 -19.19 -29.95
C GLN A 117 27.08 -20.40 -29.69
N PHE A 118 26.74 -21.23 -28.72
CA PHE A 118 27.49 -22.44 -28.36
C PHE A 118 26.54 -23.63 -28.17
N GLU A 119 27.07 -24.85 -28.38
CA GLU A 119 26.33 -26.09 -28.18
C GLU A 119 25.95 -26.28 -26.71
N THR A 120 24.76 -26.80 -26.43
CA THR A 120 24.39 -27.16 -25.06
C THR A 120 24.84 -28.60 -24.78
N PRO A 121 25.74 -28.82 -23.79
CA PRO A 121 26.29 -30.15 -23.50
C PRO A 121 25.22 -31.15 -23.05
N GLU A 122 25.32 -32.41 -23.51
CA GLU A 122 24.41 -33.47 -23.05
C GLU A 122 24.60 -33.76 -21.54
N SER A 123 25.82 -33.63 -21.04
CA SER A 123 26.17 -33.79 -19.61
C SER A 123 25.28 -32.95 -18.69
N PHE A 124 25.00 -31.69 -19.05
CA PHE A 124 24.12 -30.80 -18.31
C PHE A 124 22.69 -31.36 -18.19
N PHE A 125 22.15 -31.88 -19.31
CA PHE A 125 20.80 -32.44 -19.32
C PHE A 125 20.70 -33.78 -18.60
N ASN A 126 21.76 -34.59 -18.62
CA ASN A 126 21.82 -35.83 -17.85
C ASN A 126 21.78 -35.59 -16.33
N GLU A 127 22.22 -34.42 -15.86
CA GLU A 127 22.10 -34.06 -14.45
C GLU A 127 20.65 -33.71 -14.04
N ILE A 128 19.95 -32.98 -14.91
CA ILE A 128 18.54 -32.59 -14.73
C ILE A 128 17.61 -33.80 -14.92
N PHE A 129 17.91 -34.61 -15.94
CA PHE A 129 17.17 -35.80 -16.36
C PHE A 129 18.05 -37.05 -16.22
N PRO A 130 18.31 -37.52 -14.99
CA PRO A 130 19.10 -38.74 -14.81
C PRO A 130 18.45 -39.92 -15.55
N PRO A 131 19.25 -40.77 -16.23
CA PRO A 131 18.74 -41.92 -16.99
C PRO A 131 18.00 -42.90 -16.07
N LYS A 132 16.99 -43.58 -16.62
CA LYS A 132 16.12 -44.52 -15.90
C LYS A 132 16.11 -45.88 -16.57
N ASN A 133 16.52 -46.93 -15.86
CA ASN A 133 16.67 -48.27 -16.43
C ASN A 133 17.45 -48.19 -17.77
N GLU A 134 17.30 -49.14 -18.70
CA GLU A 134 18.07 -49.15 -19.96
C GLU A 134 17.80 -47.93 -20.90
N GLN A 135 16.93 -46.97 -20.53
CA GLN A 135 16.70 -45.74 -21.28
C GLN A 135 17.76 -44.68 -20.97
N LYS A 136 18.69 -44.50 -21.92
CA LYS A 136 19.70 -43.42 -21.93
C LYS A 136 19.23 -42.14 -22.65
N GLU A 137 18.02 -42.11 -23.19
CA GLU A 137 17.53 -40.99 -24.00
C GLU A 137 17.06 -39.81 -23.13
N ILE A 138 17.51 -38.59 -23.44
CA ILE A 138 17.05 -37.36 -22.79
C ILE A 138 15.57 -37.11 -23.16
N PRO A 139 14.66 -36.88 -22.19
CA PRO A 139 13.22 -36.91 -22.42
C PRO A 139 12.64 -35.62 -23.01
N VAL A 140 13.50 -34.70 -23.46
CA VAL A 140 13.15 -33.40 -24.05
C VAL A 140 14.07 -33.10 -25.22
N ASN A 141 13.65 -32.17 -26.08
CA ASN A 141 14.51 -31.56 -27.07
C ASN A 141 14.96 -30.18 -26.60
N TYR A 142 16.24 -29.90 -26.77
CA TYR A 142 16.89 -28.64 -26.43
C TYR A 142 17.72 -28.16 -27.61
N GLY A 143 18.05 -26.87 -27.62
CA GLY A 143 18.85 -26.25 -28.67
C GLY A 143 20.14 -25.68 -28.14
N GLU A 144 20.89 -25.06 -29.04
CA GLU A 144 22.07 -24.26 -28.73
C GLU A 144 21.72 -23.06 -27.85
N GLN A 145 22.69 -22.55 -27.11
CA GLN A 145 22.57 -21.33 -26.33
C GLN A 145 23.21 -20.16 -27.07
N ARG A 146 22.53 -19.01 -27.03
CA ARG A 146 23.01 -17.77 -27.64
C ARG A 146 22.71 -16.61 -26.71
N PRO A 147 23.65 -16.28 -25.80
CA PRO A 147 23.60 -15.04 -25.05
C PRO A 147 23.80 -13.84 -25.99
N ASP A 148 23.21 -12.70 -25.62
CA ASP A 148 23.31 -11.48 -26.43
C ASP A 148 24.76 -10.93 -26.42
N ILE A 149 25.38 -10.93 -25.24
CA ILE A 149 26.78 -10.49 -25.06
C ILE A 149 27.52 -11.46 -24.14
N ILE A 150 28.69 -11.91 -24.58
CA ILE A 150 29.69 -12.60 -23.75
C ILE A 150 30.94 -11.71 -23.67
N ILE A 151 31.45 -11.48 -22.45
CA ILE A 151 32.70 -10.73 -22.22
C ILE A 151 33.74 -11.71 -21.69
N LEU A 152 34.87 -11.82 -22.38
CA LEU A 152 36.02 -12.64 -21.99
C LEU A 152 37.15 -11.74 -21.50
N GLY A 153 37.62 -11.93 -20.27
CA GLY A 153 38.77 -11.17 -19.75
C GLY A 153 38.82 -11.09 -18.23
N ASN A 154 39.79 -10.32 -17.73
CA ASN A 154 40.14 -10.23 -16.31
C ASN A 154 40.09 -8.79 -15.76
N SER A 155 39.62 -7.81 -16.53
CA SER A 155 39.55 -6.41 -16.07
C SER A 155 38.72 -6.25 -14.78
N PHE A 156 37.67 -7.05 -14.65
CA PHE A 156 36.76 -7.03 -13.50
C PHE A 156 37.40 -7.54 -12.21
N ASN A 157 38.49 -8.31 -12.28
CA ASN A 157 39.15 -8.89 -11.09
C ASN A 157 39.69 -7.80 -10.14
N LYS A 158 39.95 -6.58 -10.65
CA LYS A 158 40.40 -5.44 -9.83
C LYS A 158 39.29 -4.86 -8.95
N ARG A 159 38.02 -5.14 -9.26
CA ARG A 159 36.85 -4.54 -8.59
C ARG A 159 36.38 -5.33 -7.36
N ASN A 160 36.80 -6.58 -7.21
CA ASN A 160 36.44 -7.45 -6.08
C ASN A 160 37.68 -8.05 -5.43
N GLU A 161 37.72 -8.08 -4.09
CA GLU A 161 38.83 -8.69 -3.35
C GLU A 161 38.97 -10.20 -3.59
N LYS A 162 37.84 -10.86 -3.91
CA LYS A 162 37.72 -12.31 -4.08
C LYS A 162 36.95 -12.64 -5.35
N VAL A 163 37.62 -13.31 -6.29
CA VAL A 163 37.00 -13.79 -7.53
C VAL A 163 36.47 -15.21 -7.32
N LYS A 164 35.23 -15.47 -7.75
CA LYS A 164 34.55 -16.75 -7.57
C LYS A 164 34.05 -17.29 -8.91
N GLU A 165 34.17 -18.60 -9.11
CA GLU A 165 33.66 -19.31 -10.28
C GLU A 165 32.52 -20.27 -9.96
N LEU A 166 31.69 -20.52 -10.97
CA LEU A 166 30.68 -21.57 -11.02
C LEU A 166 31.29 -22.82 -11.68
N LEU A 167 31.26 -23.94 -10.94
CA LEU A 167 31.69 -25.25 -11.44
C LEU A 167 30.54 -25.98 -12.15
N SER A 168 30.89 -27.01 -12.94
CA SER A 168 29.92 -27.79 -13.73
C SER A 168 28.94 -28.62 -12.89
N ASP A 169 29.26 -28.85 -11.61
CA ASP A 169 28.38 -29.50 -10.63
C ASP A 169 27.50 -28.48 -9.84
N GLY A 170 27.58 -27.20 -10.20
CA GLY A 170 26.88 -26.11 -9.52
C GLY A 170 27.55 -25.57 -8.27
N ALA A 171 28.68 -26.15 -7.83
CA ALA A 171 29.42 -25.63 -6.69
C ALA A 171 30.13 -24.31 -7.04
N ILE A 172 30.38 -23.50 -6.01
CA ILE A 172 31.07 -22.22 -6.14
C ILE A 172 32.38 -22.32 -5.38
N ARG A 173 33.48 -21.92 -6.03
CA ARG A 173 34.79 -21.82 -5.36
C ARG A 173 35.45 -20.48 -5.59
N GLU A 174 36.26 -20.07 -4.63
CA GLU A 174 37.17 -18.92 -4.76
C GLU A 174 38.36 -19.34 -5.63
N ILE A 175 38.72 -18.50 -6.61
CA ILE A 175 39.84 -18.77 -7.53
C ILE A 175 41.13 -18.24 -6.92
N SER A 176 42.19 -19.05 -6.98
CA SER A 176 43.50 -18.65 -6.48
C SER A 176 44.13 -17.54 -7.34
N LYS A 177 44.94 -16.66 -6.73
CA LYS A 177 45.65 -15.59 -7.47
C LYS A 177 46.57 -16.13 -8.57
N SER A 178 47.12 -17.34 -8.40
CA SER A 178 47.94 -18.00 -9.41
C SER A 178 47.14 -18.41 -10.64
N GLU A 179 45.91 -18.88 -10.46
CA GLU A 179 45.02 -19.27 -11.57
C GLU A 179 44.53 -18.05 -12.36
N LEU A 180 44.33 -16.90 -11.72
CA LEU A 180 43.95 -15.66 -12.39
C LEU A 180 45.02 -15.09 -13.34
N ILE A 181 46.25 -15.63 -13.29
CA ILE A 181 47.33 -15.26 -14.23
C ILE A 181 47.18 -16.01 -15.55
N SER A 182 46.66 -17.25 -15.51
CA SER A 182 46.61 -18.15 -16.67
C SER A 182 45.20 -18.48 -17.16
N ARG A 183 44.16 -18.03 -16.45
CA ARG A 183 42.74 -18.23 -16.78
C ARG A 183 42.02 -16.89 -16.92
N PHE A 184 41.04 -16.82 -17.84
CA PHE A 184 40.24 -15.63 -18.07
C PHE A 184 38.77 -15.83 -17.68
N GLY A 185 38.17 -14.81 -17.09
CA GLY A 185 36.77 -14.84 -16.66
C GLY A 185 35.79 -14.66 -17.82
N ILE A 186 34.64 -15.33 -17.74
CA ILE A 186 33.53 -15.16 -18.67
C ILE A 186 32.33 -14.52 -17.97
N THR A 187 31.87 -13.39 -18.50
CA THR A 187 30.68 -12.67 -18.03
C THR A 187 29.60 -12.67 -19.11
N VAL A 188 28.35 -12.87 -18.74
CA VAL A 188 27.20 -12.86 -19.66
C VAL A 188 26.29 -11.69 -19.34
N ILE A 189 26.01 -10.87 -20.36
CA ILE A 189 25.03 -9.79 -20.30
C ILE A 189 23.92 -10.06 -21.33
N ASP A 190 22.69 -9.99 -20.86
CA ASP A 190 21.48 -10.18 -21.68
C ASP A 190 20.79 -8.82 -21.88
N ILE A 191 20.36 -8.51 -23.10
CA ILE A 191 19.72 -7.23 -23.44
C ILE A 191 18.22 -7.43 -23.40
N LYS A 192 17.53 -6.64 -22.56
CA LYS A 192 16.07 -6.67 -22.49
C LYS A 192 15.48 -5.32 -22.84
N ASN A 193 14.52 -5.33 -23.76
CA ASN A 193 13.69 -4.17 -24.09
C ASN A 193 12.63 -3.90 -23.01
N ILE A 194 13.08 -3.78 -21.76
CA ILE A 194 12.28 -3.57 -20.54
C ILE A 194 13.00 -2.50 -19.73
N ARG A 195 12.26 -1.62 -19.06
CA ARG A 195 12.85 -0.55 -18.24
C ARG A 195 13.56 -1.12 -17.01
N GLU A 196 14.57 -0.39 -16.55
CA GLU A 196 15.42 -0.75 -15.39
C GLU A 196 14.61 -1.10 -14.12
N ASP A 197 13.60 -0.29 -13.80
CA ASP A 197 12.72 -0.44 -12.64
C ASP A 197 11.90 -1.75 -12.61
N HIS A 198 11.85 -2.47 -13.73
CA HIS A 198 11.05 -3.70 -13.89
C HIS A 198 11.90 -4.96 -14.07
N ILE A 199 13.22 -4.84 -14.05
CA ILE A 199 14.11 -5.99 -14.01
C ILE A 199 14.08 -6.53 -12.57
N GLY A 200 13.41 -7.65 -12.41
CA GLY A 200 13.34 -8.40 -11.17
C GLY A 200 14.14 -9.68 -11.25
N LYS A 201 14.08 -10.45 -10.15
CA LYS A 201 14.75 -11.75 -10.02
C LYS A 201 14.37 -12.76 -11.11
N LYS A 202 13.14 -12.68 -11.62
CA LYS A 202 12.60 -13.66 -12.58
C LYS A 202 13.24 -13.54 -13.96
N GLN A 203 13.66 -12.33 -14.34
CA GLN A 203 14.29 -12.05 -15.64
C GLN A 203 15.70 -12.64 -15.71
N PHE A 204 16.39 -12.78 -14.58
CA PHE A 204 17.75 -13.32 -14.50
C PHE A 204 17.86 -14.85 -14.67
N ILE A 205 16.74 -15.58 -14.70
CA ILE A 205 16.73 -17.05 -14.86
C ILE A 205 17.37 -17.48 -16.19
N GLU A 206 17.22 -16.66 -17.22
CA GLU A 206 17.85 -16.88 -18.53
C GLU A 206 19.38 -16.81 -18.45
N ILE A 207 19.92 -15.84 -17.71
CA ILE A 207 21.37 -15.70 -17.49
C ILE A 207 21.91 -16.91 -16.74
N LEU A 208 21.24 -17.34 -15.66
CA LEU A 208 21.67 -18.54 -14.93
C LEU A 208 21.67 -19.79 -15.82
N PHE A 209 20.70 -19.91 -16.73
CA PHE A 209 20.69 -20.98 -17.71
C PHE A 209 21.90 -20.93 -18.65
N TYR A 210 22.31 -19.75 -19.12
CA TYR A 210 23.55 -19.58 -19.88
C TYR A 210 24.80 -19.93 -19.08
N LEU A 211 24.93 -19.45 -17.84
CA LEU A 211 26.12 -19.70 -17.02
C LEU A 211 26.32 -21.19 -16.73
N TRP A 212 25.24 -21.92 -16.39
CA TRP A 212 25.27 -23.35 -16.10
C TRP A 212 25.60 -24.22 -17.33
N THR A 213 25.00 -23.88 -18.48
CA THR A 213 25.29 -24.59 -19.73
C THR A 213 26.72 -24.28 -20.21
N LEU A 214 27.21 -23.06 -20.01
CA LEU A 214 28.55 -22.64 -20.39
C LEU A 214 29.65 -23.30 -19.53
N THR A 215 29.48 -23.40 -18.21
CA THR A 215 30.46 -24.11 -17.35
C THR A 215 30.52 -25.60 -17.69
N SER A 216 29.37 -26.21 -18.04
CA SER A 216 29.31 -27.58 -18.53
C SER A 216 30.05 -27.73 -19.86
N TYR A 217 29.91 -26.74 -20.75
CA TYR A 217 30.55 -26.72 -22.07
C TYR A 217 32.07 -26.65 -21.96
N LEU A 218 32.57 -25.74 -21.11
CA LEU A 218 34.00 -25.63 -20.86
C LEU A 218 34.57 -26.93 -20.25
N SER A 219 33.80 -27.62 -19.40
CA SER A 219 34.19 -28.90 -18.81
C SER A 219 34.27 -30.02 -19.86
N GLU A 220 33.23 -30.18 -20.67
CA GLU A 220 33.16 -31.24 -21.67
C GLU A 220 34.24 -31.10 -22.76
N HIS A 221 34.58 -29.86 -23.11
CA HIS A 221 35.63 -29.56 -24.10
C HIS A 221 37.02 -29.30 -23.51
N LYS A 222 37.22 -29.50 -22.20
CA LYS A 222 38.52 -29.30 -21.51
C LYS A 222 39.10 -27.89 -21.69
N LEU A 223 38.26 -26.87 -21.55
CA LEU A 223 38.64 -25.44 -21.57
C LEU A 223 38.67 -24.82 -20.17
N ASN A 224 38.35 -25.58 -19.13
CA ASN A 224 38.30 -25.11 -17.73
C ASN A 224 39.68 -24.64 -17.19
N ASP A 225 40.78 -25.12 -17.76
CA ASP A 225 42.14 -24.68 -17.45
C ASP A 225 42.51 -23.34 -18.10
N LYS A 226 41.69 -22.85 -19.05
CA LYS A 226 41.87 -21.59 -19.80
C LYS A 226 40.84 -20.52 -19.43
N PHE A 227 39.61 -20.92 -19.15
CA PHE A 227 38.51 -20.01 -18.82
C PHE A 227 37.77 -20.43 -17.54
N PHE A 228 37.07 -19.48 -16.94
CA PHE A 228 36.14 -19.74 -15.85
C PHE A 228 34.86 -18.91 -15.99
N VAL A 229 33.71 -19.48 -15.62
CA VAL A 229 32.45 -18.74 -15.55
C VAL A 229 32.36 -18.08 -14.19
N ARG A 230 32.35 -16.77 -14.14
CA ARG A 230 32.31 -15.99 -12.90
C ARG A 230 30.89 -15.74 -12.45
N ILE A 231 30.67 -15.62 -11.14
CA ILE A 231 29.32 -15.43 -10.57
C ILE A 231 28.91 -13.96 -10.47
N ASP A 232 29.87 -13.04 -10.49
CA ASP A 232 29.71 -11.60 -10.35
C ASP A 232 29.68 -10.88 -11.71
N PHE A 233 29.13 -9.66 -11.75
CA PHE A 233 29.00 -8.78 -12.92
C PHE A 233 28.21 -9.32 -14.13
N ASN A 234 27.63 -10.52 -14.04
CA ASN A 234 26.58 -10.94 -14.97
C ASN A 234 25.34 -10.07 -14.75
N GLY A 235 24.58 -9.77 -15.81
CA GLY A 235 23.53 -8.78 -15.67
C GLY A 235 22.61 -8.64 -16.87
N ILE A 236 21.62 -7.78 -16.72
CA ILE A 236 20.70 -7.41 -17.80
C ILE A 236 20.91 -5.94 -18.16
N PHE A 237 21.05 -5.67 -19.46
CA PHE A 237 21.06 -4.32 -20.01
C PHE A 237 19.62 -3.89 -20.37
N PRO A 238 19.01 -2.93 -19.65
CA PRO A 238 17.63 -2.52 -19.87
C PRO A 238 17.44 -1.58 -21.07
N GLN A 239 16.17 -1.23 -21.31
CA GLN A 239 15.75 -0.23 -22.26
C GLN A 239 16.15 1.20 -21.83
N TYR A 240 17.05 1.82 -22.61
CA TYR A 240 17.43 3.23 -22.47
C TYR A 240 17.05 4.10 -23.68
N SER A 241 16.98 5.42 -23.47
CA SER A 241 16.79 6.41 -24.54
C SER A 241 18.05 6.55 -25.40
N GLU A 242 17.94 7.18 -26.57
CA GLU A 242 19.12 7.48 -27.40
C GLU A 242 20.13 8.34 -26.65
N GLU A 243 19.66 9.32 -25.87
CA GLU A 243 20.51 10.24 -25.11
C GLU A 243 21.41 9.49 -24.12
N ILE A 244 20.87 8.49 -23.42
CA ILE A 244 21.63 7.66 -22.48
C ILE A 244 22.53 6.69 -23.24
N LEU A 245 22.07 6.07 -24.33
CA LEU A 245 22.93 5.17 -25.13
C LEU A 245 24.12 5.92 -25.74
N ASN A 246 23.96 7.21 -26.06
CA ASN A 246 25.04 8.04 -26.55
C ASN A 246 26.14 8.31 -25.51
N THR A 247 25.89 8.08 -24.21
CA THR A 247 26.94 8.19 -23.17
C THR A 247 27.78 6.92 -23.04
N LEU A 248 27.46 5.85 -23.76
CA LEU A 248 28.25 4.61 -23.77
C LEU A 248 29.56 4.81 -24.54
N HIS A 249 30.65 5.05 -23.82
CA HIS A 249 31.99 5.23 -24.40
C HIS A 249 33.00 4.19 -23.92
N SER A 250 32.73 3.56 -22.78
CA SER A 250 33.63 2.60 -22.13
C SER A 250 32.89 1.40 -21.53
N LEU A 251 33.66 0.38 -21.14
CA LEU A 251 33.15 -0.76 -20.36
C LEU A 251 32.53 -0.32 -19.03
N ASP A 252 33.09 0.72 -18.40
CA ASP A 252 32.59 1.22 -17.13
C ASP A 252 31.20 1.84 -17.29
N ASP A 253 30.99 2.65 -18.33
CA ASP A 253 29.66 3.20 -18.66
C ASP A 253 28.64 2.09 -18.93
N PHE A 254 29.06 1.03 -19.63
CA PHE A 254 28.21 -0.11 -19.96
C PHE A 254 27.81 -0.89 -18.70
N LEU A 255 28.74 -1.09 -17.77
CA LEU A 255 28.45 -1.74 -16.49
C LEU A 255 27.56 -0.90 -15.58
N ASP A 256 27.76 0.42 -15.54
CA ASP A 256 26.95 1.33 -14.72
C ASP A 256 25.48 1.36 -15.20
N LEU A 257 25.26 1.10 -16.49
CA LEU A 257 23.94 0.94 -17.10
C LEU A 257 23.42 -0.52 -17.07
N THR A 258 24.19 -1.46 -16.54
CA THR A 258 23.79 -2.88 -16.44
C THR A 258 23.30 -3.21 -15.04
N ILE A 259 22.11 -3.80 -14.94
CA ILE A 259 21.62 -4.29 -13.66
C ILE A 259 22.23 -5.66 -13.38
N GLN A 260 23.07 -5.70 -12.35
CA GLN A 260 23.80 -6.91 -11.99
C GLN A 260 22.90 -7.96 -11.32
N LEU A 261 23.24 -9.21 -11.57
CA LEU A 261 22.61 -10.40 -11.00
C LEU A 261 22.88 -10.49 -9.49
N TYR A 262 21.80 -10.49 -8.70
CA TYR A 262 21.88 -10.86 -7.28
C TYR A 262 21.95 -12.38 -7.14
N TRP A 263 23.18 -12.91 -7.08
CA TRP A 263 23.45 -14.35 -7.15
C TRP A 263 22.67 -15.19 -6.13
N GLU A 264 22.85 -14.95 -4.82
CA GLU A 264 22.32 -15.81 -3.75
C GLU A 264 20.82 -16.09 -3.89
N GLN A 265 20.04 -15.04 -4.17
CA GLN A 265 18.58 -15.13 -4.24
C GLN A 265 18.10 -15.73 -5.57
N THR A 266 18.78 -15.44 -6.67
CA THR A 266 18.35 -15.88 -8.01
C THR A 266 18.77 -17.33 -8.25
N HIS A 267 19.97 -17.71 -7.81
CA HIS A 267 20.49 -19.06 -7.91
C HIS A 267 19.58 -20.08 -7.19
N GLN A 268 19.08 -19.73 -5.99
CA GLN A 268 18.15 -20.57 -5.25
C GLN A 268 16.84 -20.82 -6.02
N ILE A 269 16.34 -19.82 -6.75
CA ILE A 269 15.13 -19.97 -7.60
C ILE A 269 15.42 -20.94 -8.74
N PHE A 270 16.56 -20.78 -9.43
CA PHE A 270 16.94 -21.68 -10.52
C PHE A 270 17.10 -23.13 -10.05
N LEU A 271 17.77 -23.36 -8.90
CA LEU A 271 17.91 -24.68 -8.29
C LEU A 271 16.56 -25.30 -7.89
N ASP A 272 15.64 -24.50 -7.35
CA ASP A 272 14.29 -25.01 -7.03
C ASP A 272 13.54 -25.43 -8.31
N ILE A 273 13.67 -24.68 -9.40
CA ILE A 273 13.06 -25.02 -10.70
C ILE A 273 13.65 -26.34 -11.23
N THR A 274 14.97 -26.45 -11.32
CA THR A 274 15.65 -27.67 -11.82
C THR A 274 15.34 -28.89 -10.93
N GLN A 275 15.33 -28.73 -9.61
CA GLN A 275 14.96 -29.80 -8.69
C GLN A 275 13.50 -30.25 -8.88
N LYS A 276 12.58 -29.32 -9.14
CA LYS A 276 11.18 -29.65 -9.45
C LYS A 276 11.04 -30.40 -10.77
N ILE A 277 11.77 -29.99 -11.82
CA ILE A 277 11.84 -30.70 -13.10
C ILE A 277 12.35 -32.12 -12.87
N LYS A 278 13.47 -32.28 -12.15
CA LYS A 278 14.05 -33.58 -11.80
C LYS A 278 13.08 -34.47 -11.03
N LYS A 279 12.36 -33.91 -10.05
CA LYS A 279 11.32 -34.64 -9.28
C LYS A 279 10.15 -35.09 -10.17
N LEU A 280 9.72 -34.27 -11.13
CA LEU A 280 8.68 -34.65 -12.10
C LEU A 280 9.19 -35.78 -13.01
N TRP A 281 10.40 -35.63 -13.55
CA TRP A 281 11.03 -36.65 -14.37
C TRP A 281 11.15 -37.96 -13.61
N LEU A 282 11.71 -37.98 -12.39
CA LEU A 282 11.89 -39.18 -11.58
C LEU A 282 10.60 -39.98 -11.32
N LYS A 283 9.44 -39.33 -11.32
CA LYS A 283 8.14 -40.00 -11.20
C LYS A 283 7.60 -40.52 -12.53
N ALA A 284 7.91 -39.88 -13.66
CA ALA A 284 7.40 -40.25 -14.97
C ALA A 284 7.80 -41.68 -15.43
N PRO A 285 6.98 -42.39 -16.22
CA PRO A 285 5.69 -41.96 -16.72
C PRO A 285 4.59 -42.07 -15.65
N ILE A 286 3.74 -41.04 -15.53
CA ILE A 286 2.60 -40.99 -14.58
C ILE A 286 1.33 -40.51 -15.28
N PRO A 287 0.13 -40.86 -14.79
CA PRO A 287 -1.11 -40.26 -15.27
C PRO A 287 -1.06 -38.73 -15.09
N ILE A 288 -1.51 -37.98 -16.08
CA ILE A 288 -1.47 -36.52 -16.05
C ILE A 288 -2.25 -36.01 -14.84
N GLU A 289 -3.42 -36.60 -14.54
CA GLU A 289 -4.29 -36.33 -13.39
C GLU A 289 -3.60 -36.46 -12.02
N SER A 290 -2.49 -37.20 -11.93
CA SER A 290 -1.69 -37.25 -10.69
C SER A 290 -0.98 -35.92 -10.39
N ILE A 291 -0.84 -35.04 -11.38
CA ILE A 291 -0.34 -33.68 -11.21
C ILE A 291 -1.50 -32.74 -10.91
N PRO A 292 -1.55 -32.13 -9.71
CA PRO A 292 -2.66 -31.28 -9.31
C PRO A 292 -2.77 -30.06 -10.21
N VAL A 293 -4.01 -29.67 -10.51
CA VAL A 293 -4.28 -28.41 -11.20
C VAL A 293 -4.13 -27.24 -10.24
N ASN A 294 -3.70 -26.09 -10.77
CA ASN A 294 -3.60 -24.84 -10.04
C ASN A 294 -4.17 -23.72 -10.91
N ILE A 295 -5.46 -23.43 -10.74
CA ILE A 295 -6.13 -22.37 -11.51
C ILE A 295 -5.87 -21.03 -10.84
N GLN A 296 -5.34 -20.10 -11.62
CA GLN A 296 -4.95 -18.76 -11.20
C GLN A 296 -5.22 -17.74 -12.31
N ALA A 297 -5.09 -16.45 -12.02
CA ALA A 297 -5.38 -15.39 -12.99
C ALA A 297 -4.53 -15.49 -14.28
N SER A 298 -3.27 -15.94 -14.18
CA SER A 298 -2.38 -16.15 -15.33
C SER A 298 -2.82 -17.32 -16.23
N CYS A 299 -3.70 -18.21 -15.75
CA CYS A 299 -4.25 -19.29 -16.57
C CYS A 299 -5.04 -18.78 -17.78
N GLY A 300 -5.48 -17.52 -17.76
CA GLY A 300 -6.07 -16.89 -18.94
C GLY A 300 -5.13 -16.89 -20.14
N TYR A 301 -3.82 -16.98 -19.92
CA TYR A 301 -2.78 -17.09 -20.95
C TYR A 301 -2.26 -18.53 -21.18
N CYS A 302 -2.67 -19.51 -20.35
CA CYS A 302 -2.18 -20.89 -20.42
C CYS A 302 -2.85 -21.71 -21.53
N TYR A 303 -2.07 -22.38 -22.38
CA TYR A 303 -2.59 -23.22 -23.48
C TYR A 303 -3.40 -24.45 -23.03
N PHE A 304 -3.26 -24.87 -21.77
CA PHE A 304 -3.84 -26.09 -21.20
C PHE A 304 -5.02 -25.84 -20.26
N ILE A 305 -5.58 -24.62 -20.22
CA ILE A 305 -6.67 -24.30 -19.29
C ILE A 305 -7.94 -25.12 -19.54
N GLU A 306 -8.26 -25.44 -20.80
CA GLU A 306 -9.42 -26.30 -21.11
C GLU A 306 -9.19 -27.73 -20.61
N ASP A 307 -7.98 -28.28 -20.76
CA ASP A 307 -7.60 -29.58 -20.18
C ASP A 307 -7.75 -29.62 -18.65
N CYS A 308 -7.34 -28.53 -17.98
CA CYS A 308 -7.51 -28.40 -16.54
C CYS A 308 -8.99 -28.40 -16.14
N LYS A 309 -9.86 -27.66 -16.84
CA LYS A 309 -11.31 -27.64 -16.56
C LYS A 309 -11.94 -29.02 -16.77
N LYS A 310 -11.53 -29.72 -17.84
CA LYS A 310 -11.96 -31.08 -18.13
C LYS A 310 -11.54 -32.06 -17.04
N THR A 311 -10.29 -31.98 -16.58
CA THR A 311 -9.78 -32.75 -15.43
C THR A 311 -10.59 -32.49 -14.16
N LEU A 312 -11.12 -31.27 -13.99
CA LEU A 312 -11.99 -30.90 -12.88
C LEU A 312 -13.48 -31.29 -13.06
N GLY A 313 -13.81 -32.01 -14.13
CA GLY A 313 -15.13 -32.59 -14.35
C GLY A 313 -16.14 -31.67 -15.03
N ILE A 314 -15.71 -30.59 -15.70
CA ILE A 314 -16.63 -29.61 -16.32
C ILE A 314 -17.58 -30.21 -17.37
N ASP A 315 -17.23 -31.36 -17.94
CA ASP A 315 -18.06 -32.09 -18.93
C ASP A 315 -19.23 -32.86 -18.28
N LYS A 316 -19.27 -32.93 -16.94
CA LYS A 316 -20.36 -33.53 -16.15
C LYS A 316 -21.37 -32.46 -15.69
N GLU A 317 -22.37 -32.88 -14.92
CA GLU A 317 -23.30 -31.96 -14.27
C GLU A 317 -22.60 -31.09 -13.20
N PRO A 318 -23.04 -29.84 -12.96
CA PRO A 318 -22.41 -28.94 -11.99
C PRO A 318 -22.26 -29.48 -10.58
N CYS A 319 -23.12 -30.39 -10.14
CA CYS A 319 -23.01 -31.06 -8.84
C CYS A 319 -21.77 -31.96 -8.73
N ASP A 320 -21.30 -32.53 -9.84
CA ASP A 320 -20.14 -33.44 -9.89
C ASP A 320 -18.82 -32.72 -10.16
N TRP A 321 -18.87 -31.42 -10.43
CA TRP A 321 -17.69 -30.60 -10.64
C TRP A 321 -16.84 -30.54 -9.38
N SER A 322 -15.53 -30.49 -9.55
CA SER A 322 -14.62 -30.25 -8.43
C SER A 322 -14.88 -28.89 -7.79
N LEU A 323 -14.77 -28.82 -6.46
CA LEU A 323 -14.84 -27.57 -5.71
C LEU A 323 -13.79 -26.53 -6.12
N GLN A 324 -12.70 -26.94 -6.79
CA GLN A 324 -11.67 -26.02 -7.32
C GLN A 324 -12.17 -25.14 -8.48
N LEU A 325 -13.35 -25.44 -9.04
CA LEU A 325 -14.02 -24.58 -10.03
C LEU A 325 -14.82 -23.44 -9.39
N ILE A 326 -15.06 -23.49 -8.07
CA ILE A 326 -15.77 -22.41 -7.36
C ILE A 326 -14.92 -21.13 -7.37
N PRO A 327 -15.47 -19.98 -7.80
CA PRO A 327 -14.73 -18.73 -7.93
C PRO A 327 -14.03 -18.26 -6.67
N TYR A 328 -12.76 -17.86 -6.83
CA TYR A 328 -11.88 -17.34 -5.77
C TYR A 328 -11.60 -18.31 -4.61
N THR A 329 -11.88 -19.60 -4.79
CA THR A 329 -11.48 -20.61 -3.82
C THR A 329 -9.97 -20.76 -3.87
N SER A 330 -9.29 -20.31 -2.81
CA SER A 330 -7.84 -20.47 -2.74
C SER A 330 -7.46 -21.94 -2.59
N PHE A 331 -6.23 -22.29 -3.00
CA PHE A 331 -5.70 -23.64 -2.83
C PHE A 331 -5.79 -24.13 -1.38
N SER A 332 -5.52 -23.26 -0.40
CA SER A 332 -5.63 -23.60 1.03
C SER A 332 -7.05 -23.96 1.44
N ILE A 333 -8.05 -23.21 0.97
CA ILE A 333 -9.47 -23.47 1.28
C ILE A 333 -9.91 -24.78 0.64
N ALA A 334 -9.51 -25.00 -0.62
CA ALA A 334 -9.78 -26.25 -1.32
C ALA A 334 -9.19 -27.46 -0.59
N GLN A 335 -7.95 -27.38 -0.09
CA GLN A 335 -7.33 -28.47 0.67
C GLN A 335 -8.04 -28.74 2.01
N GLN A 336 -8.46 -27.69 2.74
CA GLN A 336 -9.24 -27.86 3.97
C GLN A 336 -10.58 -28.55 3.71
N LEU A 337 -11.30 -28.15 2.66
CA LEU A 337 -12.54 -28.80 2.25
C LEU A 337 -12.31 -30.28 1.87
N LEU A 338 -11.27 -30.58 1.09
CA LEU A 338 -10.89 -31.94 0.72
C LEU A 338 -10.59 -32.81 1.96
N SER A 339 -9.88 -32.26 2.96
CA SER A 339 -9.62 -32.98 4.22
C SER A 339 -10.87 -33.26 5.05
N LEU A 340 -11.92 -32.44 4.89
CA LEU A 340 -13.22 -32.62 5.52
C LEU A 340 -14.15 -33.52 4.69
N GLY A 341 -13.67 -34.08 3.58
CA GLY A 341 -14.42 -35.01 2.73
C GLY A 341 -15.23 -34.35 1.62
N PHE A 342 -15.21 -33.02 1.48
CA PHE A 342 -15.85 -32.32 0.38
C PHE A 342 -14.98 -32.43 -0.87
N LYS A 343 -15.49 -33.04 -1.95
CA LYS A 343 -14.77 -33.20 -3.22
C LYS A 343 -15.43 -32.39 -4.34
N THR A 344 -16.75 -32.30 -4.32
CA THR A 344 -17.53 -31.67 -5.39
C THR A 344 -18.27 -30.42 -4.92
N ILE A 345 -18.82 -29.67 -5.89
CA ILE A 345 -19.72 -28.55 -5.62
C ILE A 345 -21.02 -29.04 -4.96
N GLY A 346 -21.50 -30.24 -5.35
CA GLY A 346 -22.65 -30.88 -4.73
C GLY A 346 -22.45 -31.15 -3.25
N ASP A 347 -21.28 -31.63 -2.86
CA ASP A 347 -20.94 -31.88 -1.45
C ASP A 347 -21.06 -30.60 -0.61
N ILE A 348 -20.56 -29.47 -1.14
CA ILE A 348 -20.61 -28.17 -0.48
C ILE A 348 -22.07 -27.72 -0.34
N SER A 349 -22.82 -27.72 -1.44
CA SER A 349 -24.22 -27.28 -1.42
C SER A 349 -25.09 -28.07 -0.42
N ALA A 350 -24.85 -29.39 -0.31
CA ALA A 350 -25.62 -30.26 0.57
C ALA A 350 -25.19 -30.19 2.05
N ASN A 351 -23.88 -30.05 2.31
CA ASN A 351 -23.33 -30.36 3.64
C ASN A 351 -22.47 -29.25 4.27
N ILE A 352 -22.31 -28.06 3.66
CA ILE A 352 -21.41 -27.02 4.20
C ILE A 352 -21.81 -26.54 5.61
N ASP A 353 -23.11 -26.56 5.94
CA ASP A 353 -23.61 -26.18 7.28
C ASP A 353 -23.21 -27.20 8.37
N SER A 354 -22.77 -28.41 7.99
CA SER A 354 -22.30 -29.44 8.93
C SER A 354 -20.87 -29.22 9.44
N VAL A 355 -20.14 -28.27 8.84
CA VAL A 355 -18.75 -27.95 9.23
C VAL A 355 -18.74 -27.37 10.65
N LYS A 356 -18.22 -28.15 11.60
CA LYS A 356 -18.06 -27.71 12.98
C LYS A 356 -16.88 -26.75 13.10
N VAL A 357 -17.18 -25.50 13.47
CA VAL A 357 -16.16 -24.48 13.74
C VAL A 357 -15.41 -24.83 15.03
N GLY A 358 -14.11 -25.08 14.91
CA GLY A 358 -13.24 -25.38 16.04
C GLY A 358 -12.88 -24.14 16.88
N ASN A 359 -12.02 -24.35 17.88
CA ASN A 359 -11.50 -23.26 18.71
C ASN A 359 -10.28 -22.57 18.12
N THR A 360 -9.67 -23.10 17.05
CA THR A 360 -8.52 -22.50 16.40
C THR A 360 -8.99 -21.82 15.12
N PRO A 361 -8.64 -20.54 14.86
CA PRO A 361 -9.08 -19.85 13.65
C PRO A 361 -8.50 -20.52 12.39
N GLU A 362 -9.38 -21.00 11.51
CA GLU A 362 -9.01 -21.54 10.20
C GLU A 362 -9.52 -20.61 9.07
N PRO A 363 -8.75 -20.46 7.98
CA PRO A 363 -9.18 -19.67 6.82
C PRO A 363 -10.56 -20.06 6.28
N LEU A 364 -10.92 -21.35 6.29
CA LEU A 364 -12.20 -21.88 5.80
C LEU A 364 -13.41 -21.23 6.47
N TYR A 365 -13.35 -20.98 7.78
CA TYR A 365 -14.53 -20.54 8.55
C TYR A 365 -15.09 -19.20 8.07
N ALA A 366 -14.22 -18.30 7.61
CA ALA A 366 -14.66 -17.01 7.06
C ALA A 366 -15.37 -17.16 5.71
N GLU A 367 -15.05 -18.21 4.93
CA GLU A 367 -15.56 -18.40 3.57
C GLU A 367 -16.89 -19.17 3.51
N LEU A 368 -17.31 -19.83 4.60
CA LEU A 368 -18.48 -20.71 4.62
C LEU A 368 -19.76 -20.08 4.04
N PRO A 369 -20.17 -18.85 4.43
CA PRO A 369 -21.39 -18.24 3.89
C PRO A 369 -21.31 -18.01 2.37
N LEU A 370 -20.15 -17.58 1.87
CA LEU A 370 -19.95 -17.32 0.45
C LEU A 370 -19.83 -18.60 -0.38
N LEU A 371 -19.16 -19.63 0.14
CA LEU A 371 -19.06 -20.94 -0.52
C LEU A 371 -20.45 -21.52 -0.77
N LYS A 372 -21.37 -21.41 0.21
CA LYS A 372 -22.76 -21.86 0.09
C LYS A 372 -23.52 -21.15 -1.03
N LEU A 373 -23.42 -19.82 -1.11
CA LEU A 373 -24.05 -19.01 -2.15
C LEU A 373 -23.49 -19.34 -3.54
N LYS A 374 -22.16 -19.46 -3.65
CA LYS A 374 -21.46 -19.77 -4.90
C LYS A 374 -21.81 -21.17 -5.42
N ALA A 375 -21.82 -22.17 -4.54
CA ALA A 375 -22.16 -23.55 -4.90
C ALA A 375 -23.62 -23.66 -5.37
N SER A 376 -24.56 -23.07 -4.63
CA SER A 376 -25.98 -23.00 -5.01
C SER A 376 -26.18 -22.31 -6.36
N ALA A 377 -25.47 -21.21 -6.61
CA ALA A 377 -25.56 -20.49 -7.89
C ALA A 377 -25.08 -21.33 -9.07
N LEU A 378 -23.99 -22.09 -8.90
CA LEU A 378 -23.45 -22.98 -9.92
C LEU A 378 -24.40 -24.15 -10.24
N ILE A 379 -24.93 -24.83 -9.21
CA ILE A 379 -25.85 -25.97 -9.38
C ILE A 379 -27.15 -25.54 -10.06
N ASN A 380 -27.73 -24.43 -9.60
CA ASN A 380 -29.01 -23.96 -10.13
C ASN A 380 -28.86 -23.15 -11.43
N ASN A 381 -27.62 -22.86 -11.85
CA ASN A 381 -27.30 -22.00 -13.00
C ASN A 381 -28.01 -20.62 -12.94
N GLN A 382 -28.19 -20.09 -11.73
CA GLN A 382 -28.95 -18.87 -11.44
C GLN A 382 -28.20 -17.99 -10.45
N VAL A 383 -28.55 -16.71 -10.40
CA VAL A 383 -28.00 -15.78 -9.42
C VAL A 383 -28.67 -16.03 -8.07
N VAL A 384 -27.87 -16.20 -7.02
CA VAL A 384 -28.33 -16.40 -5.64
C VAL A 384 -27.95 -15.18 -4.81
N ILE A 385 -28.95 -14.57 -4.17
CA ILE A 385 -28.81 -13.33 -3.39
C ILE A 385 -29.04 -13.68 -1.91
N PRO A 386 -28.30 -13.09 -0.95
CA PRO A 386 -28.52 -13.31 0.46
C PRO A 386 -29.90 -12.83 0.94
N GLN A 387 -30.33 -13.37 2.09
CA GLN A 387 -31.58 -13.01 2.73
C GLN A 387 -31.50 -11.61 3.37
N VAL A 388 -32.67 -11.03 3.66
CA VAL A 388 -32.76 -9.70 4.29
C VAL A 388 -32.19 -9.78 5.71
N GLY A 389 -31.22 -8.91 6.04
CA GLY A 389 -30.62 -8.84 7.38
C GLY A 389 -29.34 -9.65 7.57
N GLU A 390 -28.97 -10.52 6.61
CA GLU A 390 -27.68 -11.24 6.66
C GLU A 390 -26.50 -10.29 6.41
N ILE A 391 -26.67 -9.30 5.53
CA ILE A 391 -25.60 -8.39 5.11
C ILE A 391 -26.09 -6.96 4.82
N HIS A 392 -25.25 -5.98 5.15
CA HIS A 392 -25.47 -4.54 4.92
C HIS A 392 -24.20 -3.86 4.37
N THR A 393 -23.80 -4.24 3.16
CA THR A 393 -22.50 -3.84 2.61
C THR A 393 -22.38 -2.33 2.32
N TYR A 394 -21.14 -1.85 2.41
CA TYR A 394 -20.69 -0.51 2.02
C TYR A 394 -19.86 -0.50 0.72
N SER A 395 -19.70 -1.65 0.04
CA SER A 395 -18.84 -1.78 -1.15
C SER A 395 -19.25 -0.86 -2.31
N ILE A 396 -20.54 -0.55 -2.43
CA ILE A 396 -21.09 0.43 -3.37
C ILE A 396 -22.14 1.30 -2.66
N PRO A 397 -22.37 2.55 -3.10
CA PRO A 397 -23.39 3.40 -2.50
C PRO A 397 -24.78 2.91 -2.89
N ARG A 398 -25.76 3.09 -2.01
CA ARG A 398 -27.16 2.67 -2.27
C ARG A 398 -27.80 3.42 -3.42
N PHE A 399 -27.47 4.71 -3.57
CA PHE A 399 -27.96 5.57 -4.63
C PHE A 399 -26.82 6.38 -5.24
N THR A 400 -26.95 6.74 -6.51
CA THR A 400 -25.95 7.54 -7.21
C THR A 400 -26.63 8.43 -8.22
N THR A 401 -26.33 9.72 -8.16
CA THR A 401 -26.90 10.72 -9.06
C THR A 401 -25.99 11.00 -10.24
N ILE A 402 -24.69 11.15 -10.01
CA ILE A 402 -23.67 11.32 -11.05
C ILE A 402 -22.68 10.18 -10.92
N SER A 403 -22.53 9.38 -11.97
CA SER A 403 -21.60 8.26 -12.02
C SER A 403 -20.59 8.44 -13.14
N ILE A 404 -19.31 8.21 -12.84
CA ILE A 404 -18.22 8.12 -13.81
C ILE A 404 -17.67 6.69 -13.75
N THR A 405 -18.06 5.85 -14.69
CA THR A 405 -17.50 4.50 -14.82
C THR A 405 -16.26 4.54 -15.72
N PHE A 406 -15.15 3.97 -15.28
CA PHE A 406 -13.92 3.96 -16.07
C PHE A 406 -13.32 2.56 -16.22
N ALA A 407 -12.54 2.39 -17.28
CA ALA A 407 -11.74 1.18 -17.52
C ALA A 407 -10.36 1.56 -18.04
N VAL A 408 -9.34 0.89 -17.54
CA VAL A 408 -7.94 1.05 -17.94
C VAL A 408 -7.33 -0.32 -18.16
N GLU A 409 -6.96 -0.62 -19.40
CA GLU A 409 -6.39 -1.91 -19.80
C GLU A 409 -4.88 -1.75 -20.03
N LYS A 410 -4.12 -2.67 -19.42
CA LYS A 410 -2.66 -2.68 -19.36
C LYS A 410 -2.14 -3.94 -20.06
N ASP A 411 -1.05 -3.79 -20.79
CA ASP A 411 -0.20 -4.91 -21.21
C ASP A 411 0.65 -5.35 -20.00
N PRO A 412 0.48 -6.58 -19.49
CA PRO A 412 1.23 -7.06 -18.34
C PRO A 412 2.74 -7.22 -18.61
N LEU A 413 3.17 -7.32 -19.87
CA LEU A 413 4.58 -7.54 -20.22
C LEU A 413 5.40 -6.25 -20.18
N ASN A 414 4.97 -5.22 -20.92
CA ASN A 414 5.67 -3.93 -20.96
C ASN A 414 5.15 -2.92 -19.94
N GLU A 415 4.20 -3.33 -19.11
CA GLU A 415 3.55 -2.48 -18.11
C GLU A 415 2.79 -1.26 -18.65
N ARG A 416 2.53 -1.20 -19.96
CA ARG A 416 1.93 -0.03 -20.62
C ARG A 416 0.43 -0.10 -20.65
N VAL A 417 -0.21 1.03 -20.36
CA VAL A 417 -1.64 1.17 -20.60
C VAL A 417 -1.87 1.40 -22.09
N TYR A 418 -2.65 0.52 -22.70
CA TYR A 418 -2.96 0.62 -24.13
C TYR A 418 -4.37 1.12 -24.40
N ALA A 419 -5.27 1.07 -23.42
CA ALA A 419 -6.63 1.55 -23.57
C ALA A 419 -7.17 2.17 -22.29
N ALA A 420 -7.90 3.27 -22.43
CA ALA A 420 -8.63 3.92 -21.34
C ALA A 420 -9.99 4.42 -21.81
N GLY A 421 -11.00 4.36 -20.95
CA GLY A 421 -12.33 4.88 -21.24
C GLY A 421 -13.07 5.38 -20.01
N PHE A 422 -13.97 6.34 -20.24
CA PHE A 422 -14.83 6.97 -19.24
C PHE A 422 -16.27 7.04 -19.76
N TYR A 423 -17.22 6.70 -18.89
CA TYR A 423 -18.64 6.75 -19.13
C TYR A 423 -19.30 7.54 -18.02
N VAL A 424 -19.87 8.70 -18.37
CA VAL A 424 -20.61 9.56 -17.45
C VAL A 424 -22.09 9.26 -17.62
N ASP A 425 -22.78 9.07 -16.51
CA ASP A 425 -24.21 8.82 -16.44
C ASP A 425 -24.79 9.58 -15.25
N MET A 426 -25.64 10.57 -15.55
CA MET A 426 -26.32 11.40 -14.57
C MET A 426 -27.82 11.17 -14.62
N VAL A 427 -28.41 10.83 -13.47
CA VAL A 427 -29.85 10.61 -13.33
C VAL A 427 -30.29 10.97 -11.92
N ALA A 428 -31.32 11.82 -11.81
CA ALA A 428 -31.98 12.12 -10.55
C ALA A 428 -33.40 11.55 -10.55
N SER A 429 -33.77 10.87 -9.47
CA SER A 429 -35.17 10.45 -9.28
C SER A 429 -36.04 11.67 -8.95
N GLY A 430 -37.25 11.71 -9.51
CA GLY A 430 -38.23 12.74 -9.16
C GLY A 430 -38.63 12.76 -7.67
N LYS A 431 -38.33 11.69 -6.91
CA LYS A 431 -38.54 11.62 -5.45
C LYS A 431 -37.44 12.32 -4.63
N THR A 432 -36.32 12.71 -5.26
CA THR A 432 -35.24 13.41 -4.56
C THR A 432 -35.59 14.90 -4.39
N PRO A 433 -35.17 15.55 -3.29
CA PRO A 433 -35.50 16.96 -3.03
C PRO A 433 -35.11 17.91 -4.18
N TYR A 434 -33.97 17.66 -4.83
CA TYR A 434 -33.44 18.46 -5.93
C TYR A 434 -33.85 17.96 -7.33
N GLY A 435 -34.74 16.95 -7.43
CA GLY A 435 -35.10 16.34 -8.71
C GLY A 435 -35.76 17.31 -9.69
N GLY A 436 -36.55 18.27 -9.20
CA GLY A 436 -37.16 19.34 -10.01
C GLY A 436 -36.10 20.27 -10.61
N VAL A 437 -35.20 20.78 -9.76
CA VAL A 437 -34.08 21.66 -10.17
C VAL A 437 -33.19 20.95 -11.20
N PHE A 438 -32.88 19.67 -10.99
CA PHE A 438 -32.10 18.86 -11.93
C PHE A 438 -32.76 18.76 -13.32
N ASN A 439 -34.07 18.51 -13.37
CA ASN A 439 -34.80 18.42 -14.64
C ASN A 439 -34.82 19.77 -15.38
N ASN A 440 -35.07 20.88 -14.66
CA ASN A 440 -35.10 22.21 -15.26
C ASN A 440 -33.72 22.65 -15.76
N TRP A 441 -32.66 22.39 -14.98
CA TRP A 441 -31.27 22.65 -15.37
C TRP A 441 -30.95 22.06 -16.74
N TRP A 442 -31.20 20.76 -16.93
CA TRP A 442 -30.88 20.08 -18.20
C TRP A 442 -31.82 20.43 -19.34
N LYS A 443 -33.08 20.77 -19.04
CA LYS A 443 -34.01 21.32 -20.05
C LYS A 443 -33.49 22.65 -20.62
N ILE A 444 -33.02 23.56 -19.77
CA ILE A 444 -32.46 24.86 -20.16
C ILE A 444 -31.19 24.66 -21.01
N TRP A 445 -30.28 23.77 -20.57
CA TRP A 445 -29.05 23.50 -21.32
C TRP A 445 -29.31 22.83 -22.68
N LYS A 446 -30.27 21.91 -22.78
CA LYS A 446 -30.65 21.30 -24.06
C LYS A 446 -31.19 22.36 -25.04
N ASP A 447 -32.15 23.17 -24.60
CA ASP A 447 -32.71 24.30 -25.36
C ASP A 447 -31.62 25.31 -25.78
N ALA A 448 -30.68 25.61 -24.89
CA ALA A 448 -29.57 26.51 -25.18
C ALA A 448 -28.60 25.97 -26.24
N LEU A 449 -28.31 24.67 -26.23
CA LEU A 449 -27.46 24.00 -27.22
C LEU A 449 -28.16 23.91 -28.59
N ASP A 450 -29.43 23.51 -28.61
CA ASP A 450 -30.23 23.37 -29.83
C ASP A 450 -30.46 24.74 -30.50
N SER A 451 -30.76 25.77 -29.71
CA SER A 451 -31.08 27.12 -30.19
C SER A 451 -29.87 28.09 -30.21
N LYS A 452 -28.66 27.63 -29.86
CA LYS A 452 -27.42 28.44 -29.80
C LYS A 452 -27.53 29.76 -29.01
N LYS A 453 -28.17 29.74 -27.84
CA LYS A 453 -28.41 30.93 -27.01
C LYS A 453 -27.13 31.58 -26.47
N LYS A 454 -27.17 32.89 -26.21
CA LYS A 454 -26.04 33.63 -25.63
C LYS A 454 -25.92 33.34 -24.12
N PRO A 455 -24.70 33.35 -23.53
CA PRO A 455 -24.49 33.05 -22.10
C PRO A 455 -25.36 33.85 -21.13
N LYS A 456 -25.56 35.16 -21.38
CA LYS A 456 -26.42 36.01 -20.54
C LYS A 456 -27.89 35.57 -20.50
N GLU A 457 -28.43 35.13 -21.63
CA GLU A 457 -29.82 34.62 -21.73
C GLU A 457 -29.96 33.29 -20.98
N ILE A 458 -28.94 32.43 -21.07
CA ILE A 458 -28.90 31.16 -20.34
C ILE A 458 -28.86 31.43 -18.83
N GLN A 459 -27.99 32.35 -18.40
CA GLN A 459 -27.84 32.73 -17.00
C GLN A 459 -29.15 33.21 -16.38
N ALA A 460 -29.88 34.09 -17.07
CA ALA A 460 -31.17 34.59 -16.60
C ALA A 460 -32.15 33.45 -16.32
N LYS A 461 -32.33 32.54 -17.28
CA LYS A 461 -33.22 31.37 -17.13
C LYS A 461 -32.78 30.39 -16.05
N LEU A 462 -31.48 30.18 -15.89
CA LEU A 462 -30.95 29.32 -14.83
C LEU A 462 -31.28 29.93 -13.46
N ASN A 463 -31.03 31.22 -13.27
CA ASN A 463 -31.24 31.91 -11.99
C ASN A 463 -32.72 31.96 -11.55
N GLU A 464 -33.69 31.79 -12.45
CA GLU A 464 -35.10 31.61 -12.09
C GLU A 464 -35.36 30.32 -11.30
N ASN A 465 -34.47 29.32 -11.40
CA ASN A 465 -34.68 27.97 -10.88
C ASN A 465 -33.62 27.55 -9.84
N LEU A 466 -32.60 28.39 -9.60
CA LEU A 466 -31.49 28.10 -8.70
C LEU A 466 -31.64 28.85 -7.39
N ILE A 467 -31.30 28.20 -6.28
CA ILE A 467 -31.24 28.87 -4.96
C ILE A 467 -30.08 29.86 -4.88
N ARG A 468 -28.98 29.56 -5.59
CA ARG A 468 -27.79 30.41 -5.64
C ARG A 468 -27.61 30.90 -7.07
N PRO A 469 -27.52 32.23 -7.29
CA PRO A 469 -27.33 32.75 -8.63
C PRO A 469 -25.99 32.25 -9.19
N ILE A 470 -26.01 31.74 -10.42
CA ILE A 470 -24.80 31.31 -11.12
C ILE A 470 -24.12 32.53 -11.78
N PRO A 471 -22.81 32.76 -11.55
CA PRO A 471 -22.04 33.80 -12.23
C PRO A 471 -21.97 33.59 -13.75
N LEU A 472 -21.87 34.67 -14.53
CA LEU A 472 -21.81 34.59 -15.99
C LEU A 472 -20.60 33.77 -16.47
N VAL A 473 -19.45 33.93 -15.81
CA VAL A 473 -18.22 33.19 -16.11
C VAL A 473 -18.42 31.67 -16.00
N GLU A 474 -19.16 31.22 -14.99
CA GLU A 474 -19.48 29.80 -14.79
C GLU A 474 -20.42 29.27 -15.88
N VAL A 475 -21.38 30.08 -16.34
CA VAL A 475 -22.25 29.75 -17.47
C VAL A 475 -21.44 29.64 -18.77
N GLU A 476 -20.52 30.59 -19.02
CA GLU A 476 -19.62 30.56 -20.17
C GLU A 476 -18.72 29.33 -20.17
N GLN A 477 -18.12 29.01 -19.01
CA GLN A 477 -17.30 27.83 -18.80
C GLN A 477 -18.09 26.54 -19.02
N PHE A 478 -19.29 26.42 -18.45
CA PHE A 478 -20.13 25.23 -18.62
C PHE A 478 -20.57 25.04 -20.07
N LEU A 479 -20.97 26.12 -20.75
CA LEU A 479 -21.30 26.08 -22.18
C LEU A 479 -20.09 25.65 -23.03
N TYR A 480 -18.90 26.15 -22.71
CA TYR A 480 -17.65 25.74 -23.36
C TYR A 480 -17.37 24.25 -23.13
N ILE A 481 -17.54 23.76 -21.90
CA ILE A 481 -17.38 22.34 -21.56
C ILE A 481 -18.34 21.47 -22.38
N LEU A 482 -19.63 21.81 -22.41
CA LEU A 482 -20.64 21.08 -23.20
C LEU A 482 -20.28 21.03 -24.68
N LYS A 483 -19.86 22.16 -25.27
CA LYS A 483 -19.40 22.23 -26.67
C LYS A 483 -18.14 21.39 -26.91
N LYS A 484 -17.19 21.39 -25.97
CA LYS A 484 -15.95 20.59 -26.03
C LYS A 484 -16.21 19.09 -25.91
N LEU A 485 -17.25 18.71 -25.18
CA LEU A 485 -17.75 17.34 -25.06
C LEU A 485 -18.80 17.03 -26.15
N LYS A 486 -18.44 17.22 -27.44
CA LYS A 486 -19.28 17.08 -28.66
C LYS A 486 -20.26 15.89 -28.76
N LYS A 487 -20.15 14.89 -27.87
CA LYS A 487 -20.96 13.66 -27.84
C LYS A 487 -21.76 13.50 -26.54
N ILE A 488 -21.98 14.56 -25.78
CA ILE A 488 -22.89 14.52 -24.63
C ILE A 488 -24.33 14.38 -25.14
N ILE A 489 -25.08 13.47 -24.52
CA ILE A 489 -26.47 13.17 -24.88
C ILE A 489 -27.34 13.57 -23.71
N ILE A 490 -28.35 14.41 -23.95
CA ILE A 490 -29.30 14.89 -22.94
C ILE A 490 -30.68 14.36 -23.30
N TYR A 491 -31.14 13.35 -22.55
CA TYR A 491 -32.50 12.87 -22.63
C TYR A 491 -33.34 13.52 -21.54
N LEU A 492 -34.43 14.17 -21.92
CA LEU A 492 -35.38 14.75 -20.96
C LEU A 492 -36.44 13.72 -20.58
N LYS A 493 -36.98 13.86 -19.37
CA LYS A 493 -38.21 13.15 -18.98
C LYS A 493 -39.31 13.42 -20.02
N GLY A 494 -39.94 12.34 -20.51
CA GLY A 494 -40.96 12.40 -21.56
C GLY A 494 -40.44 12.20 -22.99
N ASP A 495 -39.13 12.35 -23.24
CA ASP A 495 -38.55 12.05 -24.56
C ASP A 495 -38.83 10.58 -24.93
N LYS A 496 -39.16 10.30 -26.20
CA LYS A 496 -39.38 8.93 -26.68
C LYS A 496 -38.04 8.20 -26.87
N THR A 497 -37.97 6.97 -26.39
CA THR A 497 -36.86 6.03 -26.69
C THR A 497 -36.95 5.53 -28.14
N THR A 498 -35.92 4.80 -28.59
CA THR A 498 -35.93 4.12 -29.90
C THR A 498 -37.08 3.11 -30.05
N SER A 499 -37.60 2.58 -28.94
CA SER A 499 -38.77 1.70 -28.90
C SER A 499 -40.10 2.46 -28.71
N GLY A 500 -40.10 3.79 -28.81
CA GLY A 500 -41.30 4.63 -28.69
C GLY A 500 -41.80 4.88 -27.26
N THR A 501 -41.26 4.20 -26.25
CA THR A 501 -41.68 4.38 -24.86
C THR A 501 -41.11 5.69 -24.29
N PRO A 502 -41.92 6.50 -23.55
CA PRO A 502 -41.46 7.74 -22.96
C PRO A 502 -40.49 7.49 -21.81
N ARG A 503 -39.44 8.30 -21.72
CA ARG A 503 -38.44 8.22 -20.64
C ARG A 503 -39.02 8.70 -19.32
N LYS A 504 -38.83 7.89 -18.27
CA LYS A 504 -39.33 8.18 -16.91
C LYS A 504 -38.54 9.29 -16.19
N ASN A 505 -37.25 9.40 -16.49
CA ASN A 505 -36.33 10.34 -15.86
C ASN A 505 -35.49 11.07 -16.93
N THR A 506 -35.01 12.26 -16.58
CA THR A 506 -33.97 12.97 -17.32
C THR A 506 -32.63 12.24 -17.12
N GLU A 507 -31.92 11.93 -18.20
CA GLU A 507 -30.68 11.14 -18.20
C GLU A 507 -29.63 11.81 -19.10
N ILE A 508 -28.42 11.99 -18.56
CA ILE A 508 -27.31 12.63 -19.27
C ILE A 508 -26.18 11.64 -19.39
N ILE A 509 -25.74 11.41 -20.63
CA ILE A 509 -24.74 10.42 -20.96
C ILE A 509 -23.58 11.08 -21.70
N TYR A 510 -22.36 10.79 -21.26
CA TYR A 510 -21.16 11.09 -22.03
C TYR A 510 -20.25 9.88 -22.08
N GLN A 511 -19.56 9.69 -23.20
CA GLN A 511 -18.68 8.55 -23.39
C GLN A 511 -17.41 8.91 -24.12
N PHE A 512 -16.31 8.38 -23.62
CA PHE A 512 -14.99 8.59 -24.16
C PHE A 512 -14.19 7.29 -24.04
N ALA A 513 -13.42 6.98 -25.08
CA ALA A 513 -12.43 5.92 -25.06
C ALA A 513 -11.29 6.29 -26.01
N VAL A 514 -10.07 5.95 -25.62
CA VAL A 514 -8.84 6.21 -26.35
C VAL A 514 -7.95 4.99 -26.31
N ILE A 515 -7.27 4.74 -27.43
CA ILE A 515 -6.30 3.65 -27.61
C ILE A 515 -4.92 4.27 -27.84
N ASN A 516 -3.92 3.79 -27.10
CA ASN A 516 -2.53 4.17 -27.24
C ASN A 516 -2.02 3.74 -28.62
N LYS A 517 -1.30 4.66 -29.30
CA LYS A 517 -0.86 4.48 -30.68
C LYS A 517 0.53 3.86 -30.80
N GLY A 518 1.19 3.49 -29.70
CA GLY A 518 2.50 2.88 -29.77
C GLY A 518 3.05 2.46 -28.41
N TYR A 519 4.23 1.85 -28.45
CA TYR A 519 4.94 1.30 -27.30
C TYR A 519 6.15 2.16 -26.87
N THR A 520 6.33 3.36 -27.43
CA THR A 520 7.40 4.28 -27.02
C THR A 520 6.95 5.18 -25.87
N ASN A 521 7.90 5.69 -25.08
CA ASN A 521 7.62 6.60 -23.96
C ASN A 521 6.84 7.84 -24.42
N ASP A 522 7.22 8.47 -25.54
CA ASP A 522 6.51 9.65 -26.05
C ASP A 522 5.05 9.38 -26.39
N LYS A 523 4.74 8.19 -26.93
CA LYS A 523 3.35 7.82 -27.25
C LYS A 523 2.54 7.64 -25.98
N GLU A 524 3.11 7.03 -24.94
CA GLU A 524 2.48 6.90 -23.64
C GLU A 524 2.30 8.26 -22.94
N ILE A 525 3.32 9.13 -22.93
CA ILE A 525 3.23 10.49 -22.38
C ILE A 525 2.07 11.26 -23.03
N ASN A 526 2.01 11.26 -24.36
CA ASN A 526 0.93 11.92 -25.10
C ASN A 526 -0.45 11.32 -24.78
N PHE A 527 -0.51 10.00 -24.62
CA PHE A 527 -1.73 9.28 -24.23
C PHE A 527 -2.19 9.68 -22.81
N VAL A 528 -1.28 9.74 -21.85
CA VAL A 528 -1.53 10.18 -20.46
C VAL A 528 -2.02 11.62 -20.41
N LYS A 529 -1.31 12.55 -21.09
CA LYS A 529 -1.71 13.97 -21.18
C LYS A 529 -3.12 14.11 -21.75
N HIS A 530 -3.46 13.32 -22.77
CA HIS A 530 -4.80 13.32 -23.36
C HIS A 530 -5.88 12.83 -22.38
N ILE A 531 -5.58 11.79 -21.60
CA ILE A 531 -6.49 11.27 -20.57
C ILE A 531 -6.71 12.30 -19.46
N ILE A 532 -5.65 12.91 -18.92
CA ILE A 532 -5.75 13.93 -17.86
C ILE A 532 -6.62 15.10 -18.33
N LYS A 533 -6.34 15.65 -19.53
CA LYS A 533 -7.12 16.75 -20.11
C LYS A 533 -8.60 16.39 -20.26
N ARG A 534 -8.89 15.16 -20.68
CA ARG A 534 -10.27 14.70 -20.87
C ARG A 534 -10.98 14.47 -19.55
N LEU A 535 -10.33 13.80 -18.60
CA LEU A 535 -10.88 13.49 -17.29
C LEU A 535 -11.15 14.77 -16.51
N HIS A 536 -10.23 15.72 -16.48
CA HIS A 536 -10.46 17.06 -15.92
C HIS A 536 -11.70 17.73 -16.50
N THR A 537 -11.88 17.71 -17.82
CA THR A 537 -13.09 18.29 -18.47
C THR A 537 -14.38 17.60 -17.99
N ILE A 538 -14.34 16.28 -17.74
CA ILE A 538 -15.47 15.53 -17.18
C ILE A 538 -15.72 15.93 -15.72
N PHE A 539 -14.66 16.05 -14.91
CA PHE A 539 -14.77 16.49 -13.52
C PHE A 539 -15.36 17.90 -13.43
N GLU A 540 -14.92 18.82 -14.28
CA GLU A 540 -15.46 20.18 -14.34
C GLU A 540 -16.95 20.21 -14.71
N LEU A 541 -17.38 19.37 -15.67
CA LEU A 541 -18.80 19.18 -15.94
C LEU A 541 -19.56 18.76 -14.67
N CYS A 542 -19.05 17.76 -13.94
CA CYS A 542 -19.71 17.23 -12.76
C CYS A 542 -19.69 18.23 -11.58
N ASN A 543 -18.58 18.97 -11.43
CA ASN A 543 -18.36 19.96 -10.39
C ASN A 543 -19.38 21.10 -10.45
N VAL A 544 -19.63 21.65 -11.65
CA VAL A 544 -20.62 22.72 -11.82
C VAL A 544 -22.02 22.21 -11.46
N VAL A 545 -22.35 20.96 -11.84
CA VAL A 545 -23.65 20.35 -11.50
C VAL A 545 -23.79 20.13 -9.99
N GLU A 546 -22.76 19.61 -9.30
CA GLU A 546 -22.76 19.46 -7.84
C GLU A 546 -22.92 20.81 -7.11
N ASN A 547 -22.32 21.88 -7.62
CA ASN A 547 -22.31 23.19 -6.96
C ASN A 547 -23.64 23.94 -7.08
N TYR A 548 -24.30 23.87 -8.24
CA TYR A 548 -25.47 24.71 -8.52
C TYR A 548 -26.80 23.96 -8.46
N VAL A 549 -26.85 22.65 -8.77
CA VAL A 549 -28.10 21.88 -8.71
C VAL A 549 -28.37 21.46 -7.25
N VAL A 550 -28.72 22.42 -6.41
CA VAL A 550 -28.90 22.20 -4.97
C VAL A 550 -30.25 22.74 -4.48
N THR A 551 -30.76 22.15 -3.41
CA THR A 551 -31.93 22.64 -2.66
C THR A 551 -31.57 22.88 -1.19
N ASP A 552 -32.35 23.72 -0.50
CA ASP A 552 -32.16 23.99 0.93
C ASP A 552 -32.29 22.73 1.77
N GLY A 553 -31.43 22.62 2.78
CA GLY A 553 -31.48 21.60 3.79
C GLY A 553 -32.31 22.02 5.01
N TYR A 554 -32.54 21.07 5.91
CA TYR A 554 -33.27 21.32 7.17
C TYR A 554 -32.51 22.20 8.17
N GLU A 555 -31.20 22.39 7.96
CA GLU A 555 -30.31 23.20 8.80
C GLU A 555 -29.76 24.35 7.94
N ALA A 556 -29.72 25.57 8.48
CA ALA A 556 -29.17 26.72 7.79
C ALA A 556 -27.72 26.46 7.34
N GLY A 557 -27.42 26.70 6.06
CA GLY A 557 -26.10 26.47 5.46
C GLY A 557 -25.85 25.05 4.95
N LYS A 558 -26.82 24.13 5.06
CA LYS A 558 -26.72 22.77 4.53
C LYS A 558 -27.54 22.64 3.25
N TYR A 559 -26.97 22.08 2.20
CA TYR A 559 -27.63 21.91 0.90
C TYR A 559 -27.71 20.44 0.52
N TYR A 560 -28.82 20.07 -0.14
CA TYR A 560 -28.97 18.76 -0.76
C TYR A 560 -28.81 18.88 -2.26
N GLY A 561 -27.91 18.09 -2.85
CA GLY A 561 -27.64 18.12 -4.28
C GLY A 561 -27.17 16.76 -4.83
N PRO A 562 -26.91 16.67 -6.14
CA PRO A 562 -26.28 15.52 -6.74
C PRO A 562 -24.85 15.35 -6.19
N THR A 563 -24.35 14.13 -6.24
CA THR A 563 -22.97 13.80 -5.86
C THR A 563 -22.35 12.92 -6.92
N THR A 564 -21.08 13.19 -7.25
CA THR A 564 -20.28 12.41 -8.20
C THR A 564 -19.60 11.26 -7.51
N SER A 565 -19.78 10.06 -8.05
CA SER A 565 -19.03 8.85 -7.71
C SER A 565 -18.37 8.24 -8.92
N LEU A 566 -17.25 7.57 -8.66
CA LEU A 566 -16.42 6.91 -9.64
C LEU A 566 -16.54 5.40 -9.44
N PHE A 567 -16.68 4.68 -10.54
CA PHE A 567 -16.81 3.23 -10.54
C PHE A 567 -15.79 2.60 -11.48
N TYR A 568 -15.28 1.46 -11.06
CA TYR A 568 -14.44 0.60 -11.89
C TYR A 568 -14.81 -0.86 -11.61
N TRP A 569 -14.47 -1.74 -12.56
CA TRP A 569 -14.78 -3.15 -12.34
C TRP A 569 -13.90 -3.74 -11.26
N SER A 570 -12.57 -3.61 -11.35
CA SER A 570 -11.61 -4.29 -10.47
C SER A 570 -10.51 -3.36 -9.97
N LYS A 571 -9.98 -3.54 -8.76
CA LYS A 571 -8.85 -2.76 -8.22
C LYS A 571 -7.64 -2.68 -9.16
N ARG A 572 -7.41 -3.73 -9.96
CA ARG A 572 -6.39 -3.74 -11.03
C ARG A 572 -6.50 -2.57 -11.99
N GLN A 573 -7.72 -2.12 -12.35
CA GLN A 573 -7.90 -0.97 -13.25
C GLN A 573 -7.46 0.34 -12.60
N LEU A 574 -7.76 0.52 -11.31
CA LEU A 574 -7.31 1.68 -10.56
C LEU A 574 -5.78 1.67 -10.42
N ASN A 575 -5.18 0.53 -10.09
CA ASN A 575 -3.73 0.39 -10.00
C ASN A 575 -3.06 0.67 -11.36
N ASN A 576 -3.57 0.10 -12.45
CA ASN A 576 -3.07 0.38 -13.80
C ASN A 576 -3.07 1.89 -14.10
N PHE A 577 -4.11 2.60 -13.67
CA PHE A 577 -4.21 4.04 -13.86
C PHE A 577 -3.20 4.80 -13.00
N GLN A 578 -3.11 4.49 -11.70
CA GLN A 578 -2.18 5.13 -10.76
C GLN A 578 -0.72 4.89 -11.15
N SER A 579 -0.35 3.65 -11.51
CA SER A 579 1.01 3.32 -11.98
C SER A 579 1.39 4.05 -13.27
N MET A 580 0.43 4.22 -14.20
CA MET A 580 0.66 4.99 -15.42
C MET A 580 0.88 6.49 -15.11
N LEU A 581 0.15 7.06 -14.15
CA LEU A 581 0.35 8.44 -13.71
C LEU A 581 1.72 8.61 -13.04
N GLU A 582 2.07 7.70 -12.11
CA GLU A 582 3.35 7.71 -11.38
C GLU A 582 4.54 7.66 -12.34
N ARG A 583 4.54 6.70 -13.28
CA ARG A 583 5.63 6.52 -14.24
C ARG A 583 5.83 7.71 -15.17
N ASN A 584 4.80 8.52 -15.39
CA ASN A 584 4.84 9.70 -16.26
C ASN A 584 4.80 11.02 -15.47
N LEU A 585 4.99 10.97 -14.14
CA LEU A 585 4.81 12.12 -13.26
C LEU A 585 5.70 13.31 -13.64
N ASN A 586 6.98 13.09 -13.94
CA ASN A 586 7.90 14.16 -14.36
C ASN A 586 7.39 14.86 -15.63
N ASN A 587 6.98 14.10 -16.65
CA ASN A 587 6.43 14.64 -17.90
C ASN A 587 5.07 15.34 -17.74
N ILE A 588 4.29 14.96 -16.71
CA ILE A 588 3.05 15.64 -16.32
C ILE A 588 3.39 16.97 -15.66
N ILE A 589 4.38 16.96 -14.77
CA ILE A 589 4.86 18.11 -14.01
C ILE A 589 5.42 19.19 -14.95
N ASP A 590 6.22 18.81 -15.94
CA ASP A 590 6.90 19.75 -16.85
C ASP A 590 5.93 20.52 -17.76
N ASP A 591 4.71 20.01 -17.94
CA ASP A 591 3.64 20.65 -18.71
C ASP A 591 2.67 21.38 -17.77
N ILE A 592 2.85 22.69 -17.60
CA ILE A 592 2.08 23.52 -16.64
C ILE A 592 0.55 23.37 -16.82
N ASP A 593 0.08 23.30 -18.07
CA ASP A 593 -1.34 23.13 -18.40
C ASP A 593 -1.88 21.77 -17.95
N VAL A 594 -1.08 20.71 -18.08
CA VAL A 594 -1.44 19.35 -17.63
C VAL A 594 -1.31 19.22 -16.12
N TRP A 595 -0.25 19.79 -15.55
CA TRP A 595 0.01 19.77 -14.11
C TRP A 595 -1.13 20.38 -13.30
N GLY A 596 -1.62 21.57 -13.68
CA GLY A 596 -2.77 22.19 -13.02
C GLY A 596 -4.00 21.29 -13.03
N LYS A 597 -4.28 20.63 -14.17
CA LYS A 597 -5.40 19.69 -14.30
C LYS A 597 -5.21 18.41 -13.51
N TYR A 598 -3.98 17.92 -13.43
CA TYR A 598 -3.60 16.75 -12.65
C TYR A 598 -3.86 16.98 -11.16
N LEU A 599 -3.45 18.15 -10.62
CA LEU A 599 -3.66 18.52 -9.23
C LEU A 599 -5.14 18.51 -8.83
N GLU A 600 -6.04 18.86 -9.74
CA GLU A 600 -7.48 18.83 -9.46
C GLU A 600 -8.07 17.42 -9.38
N ILE A 601 -7.52 16.47 -10.14
CA ILE A 601 -8.02 15.08 -10.16
C ILE A 601 -7.28 14.16 -9.19
N ILE A 602 -6.13 14.57 -8.62
CA ILE A 602 -5.26 13.68 -7.84
C ILE A 602 -5.87 13.23 -6.51
N SER A 603 -6.77 14.04 -5.95
CA SER A 603 -7.57 13.68 -4.77
C SER A 603 -8.44 12.43 -4.99
N TYR A 604 -8.73 12.09 -6.26
CA TYR A 604 -9.49 10.91 -6.64
C TYR A 604 -8.59 9.74 -7.07
N PHE A 605 -7.38 10.01 -7.56
CA PHE A 605 -6.50 9.00 -8.18
C PHE A 605 -5.05 9.10 -7.69
N THR A 606 -4.85 9.08 -6.38
CA THR A 606 -3.53 9.28 -5.77
C THR A 606 -2.48 8.27 -6.25
N PRO A 607 -1.28 8.67 -6.66
CA PRO A 607 -0.22 7.73 -6.99
C PRO A 607 0.24 6.98 -5.75
N SER A 608 0.58 5.69 -5.87
CA SER A 608 0.82 4.81 -4.71
C SER A 608 2.05 5.21 -3.89
N ASP A 609 3.09 5.71 -4.55
CA ASP A 609 4.43 5.79 -3.96
C ASP A 609 4.84 7.23 -3.63
N SER A 610 4.17 8.22 -4.26
CA SER A 610 4.55 9.62 -4.22
C SER A 610 3.71 10.50 -3.28
N GLU A 611 2.43 10.19 -3.05
CA GLU A 611 1.52 11.06 -2.30
C GLU A 611 0.63 10.28 -1.33
N VAL A 612 0.14 10.96 -0.29
CA VAL A 612 -0.85 10.39 0.63
C VAL A 612 -2.22 10.35 -0.05
N ALA A 613 -2.85 9.16 -0.03
CA ALA A 613 -4.19 9.00 -0.56
C ALA A 613 -5.20 9.87 0.19
N HIS A 614 -6.16 10.42 -0.54
CA HIS A 614 -7.17 11.26 0.09
C HIS A 614 -7.98 10.43 1.12
N PRO A 615 -8.15 10.88 2.38
CA PRO A 615 -8.79 10.10 3.44
C PRO A 615 -10.17 9.54 3.06
N TYR A 616 -10.94 10.34 2.32
CA TYR A 616 -12.28 9.98 1.87
C TYR A 616 -12.36 9.47 0.42
N GLN A 617 -11.24 9.08 -0.19
CA GLN A 617 -11.23 8.52 -1.55
C GLN A 617 -12.17 7.30 -1.67
N HIS A 618 -12.19 6.43 -0.65
CA HIS A 618 -13.07 5.25 -0.57
C HIS A 618 -14.57 5.59 -0.53
N LYS A 619 -14.95 6.86 -0.22
CA LYS A 619 -16.34 7.35 -0.25
C LYS A 619 -16.73 7.96 -1.60
N LYS A 620 -15.80 7.96 -2.57
CA LYS A 620 -15.98 8.47 -3.94
C LYS A 620 -15.65 7.43 -5.02
N LEU A 621 -14.70 6.52 -4.77
CA LEU A 621 -14.27 5.47 -5.68
C LEU A 621 -14.76 4.11 -5.21
N PHE A 622 -15.53 3.42 -6.07
CA PHE A 622 -16.19 2.16 -5.72
C PHE A 622 -15.79 1.03 -6.68
N ASN A 623 -15.48 -0.12 -6.09
CA ASN A 623 -15.12 -1.34 -6.79
C ASN A 623 -16.36 -2.23 -6.95
N ILE A 624 -16.84 -2.40 -8.18
CA ILE A 624 -18.06 -3.17 -8.45
C ILE A 624 -17.82 -4.68 -8.29
N GLN A 625 -16.61 -5.16 -8.62
CA GLN A 625 -16.25 -6.56 -8.44
C GLN A 625 -16.27 -6.96 -6.96
N ASP A 626 -15.81 -6.09 -6.05
CA ASP A 626 -15.85 -6.39 -4.61
C ASP A 626 -17.28 -6.65 -4.13
N PHE A 627 -18.26 -5.89 -4.63
CA PHE A 627 -19.67 -6.17 -4.36
C PHE A 627 -20.13 -7.50 -4.96
N ALA A 628 -19.73 -7.81 -6.20
CA ALA A 628 -20.10 -9.08 -6.82
C ALA A 628 -19.50 -10.29 -6.08
N GLU A 629 -18.27 -10.18 -5.58
CA GLU A 629 -17.52 -11.30 -4.98
C GLU A 629 -17.86 -11.60 -3.53
N THR A 630 -18.21 -10.55 -2.76
CA THR A 630 -18.40 -10.65 -1.31
C THR A 630 -19.87 -10.75 -0.90
N ILE A 631 -20.80 -10.62 -1.85
CA ILE A 631 -22.25 -10.50 -1.55
C ILE A 631 -23.08 -11.54 -2.29
N ILE A 632 -22.85 -11.74 -3.60
CA ILE A 632 -23.77 -12.48 -4.48
C ILE A 632 -23.12 -13.76 -5.02
N GLY A 633 -23.90 -14.84 -5.12
CA GLY A 633 -23.53 -16.03 -5.87
C GLY A 633 -23.94 -15.91 -7.35
N PHE A 634 -22.99 -15.94 -8.27
CA PHE A 634 -23.22 -16.04 -9.72
C PHE A 634 -22.88 -17.43 -10.28
N PRO A 635 -23.59 -17.90 -11.34
CA PRO A 635 -23.30 -19.15 -12.03
C PRO A 635 -22.10 -18.99 -12.97
N SER A 636 -20.92 -18.77 -12.40
CA SER A 636 -19.66 -18.58 -13.11
C SER A 636 -18.57 -19.35 -12.38
N ILE A 637 -17.65 -19.94 -13.13
CA ILE A 637 -16.54 -20.71 -12.58
C ILE A 637 -15.25 -19.91 -12.60
N ILE A 638 -14.27 -20.31 -11.79
CA ILE A 638 -12.92 -19.73 -11.71
C ILE A 638 -12.91 -18.29 -11.16
N ASN A 639 -13.57 -17.35 -11.81
CA ASN A 639 -13.69 -15.95 -11.41
C ASN A 639 -15.09 -15.40 -11.74
N TYR A 640 -15.41 -14.27 -11.12
CA TYR A 640 -16.55 -13.44 -11.49
C TYR A 640 -16.12 -12.37 -12.48
N THR A 641 -16.51 -12.57 -13.74
CA THR A 641 -16.22 -11.60 -14.79
C THR A 641 -17.42 -10.73 -15.12
N TRP A 642 -17.16 -9.46 -15.43
CA TRP A 642 -18.23 -8.53 -15.79
C TRP A 642 -19.00 -8.98 -17.02
N HIS A 643 -18.33 -9.64 -17.97
CA HIS A 643 -18.95 -10.04 -19.24
C HIS A 643 -19.83 -11.29 -19.09
N GLU A 644 -19.43 -12.28 -18.27
CA GLU A 644 -20.27 -13.45 -17.96
C GLU A 644 -21.45 -13.06 -17.06
N ILE A 645 -21.21 -12.21 -16.06
CA ILE A 645 -22.29 -11.68 -15.21
C ILE A 645 -23.29 -10.88 -16.05
N ALA A 646 -22.82 -10.01 -16.96
CA ALA A 646 -23.71 -9.25 -17.83
C ALA A 646 -24.51 -10.12 -18.80
N GLN A 647 -23.92 -11.21 -19.28
CA GLN A 647 -24.64 -12.21 -20.06
C GLN A 647 -25.77 -12.83 -19.24
N LYS A 648 -25.51 -13.25 -17.99
CA LYS A 648 -26.50 -13.90 -17.14
C LYS A 648 -27.59 -12.96 -16.64
N VAL A 649 -27.22 -11.75 -16.23
CA VAL A 649 -28.13 -10.79 -15.57
C VAL A 649 -28.91 -9.94 -16.59
N LYS A 650 -28.34 -9.66 -17.77
CA LYS A 650 -28.96 -8.78 -18.78
C LYS A 650 -28.95 -9.32 -20.21
N GLY A 651 -28.46 -10.53 -20.46
CA GLY A 651 -28.35 -11.07 -21.82
C GLY A 651 -27.36 -10.30 -22.70
N ILE A 652 -26.39 -9.58 -22.11
CA ILE A 652 -25.41 -8.79 -22.85
C ILE A 652 -24.20 -9.68 -23.18
N TYR A 653 -24.01 -9.99 -24.46
CA TYR A 653 -22.90 -10.81 -24.94
C TYR A 653 -21.66 -9.98 -25.25
N SER A 654 -20.49 -10.55 -24.97
CA SER A 654 -19.20 -9.93 -25.27
C SER A 654 -18.41 -10.76 -26.29
N ASN A 655 -17.63 -10.09 -27.14
CA ASN A 655 -16.90 -10.76 -28.21
C ASN A 655 -15.67 -11.53 -27.65
N LYS A 656 -15.67 -12.85 -27.84
CA LYS A 656 -14.59 -13.77 -27.40
C LYS A 656 -13.23 -13.51 -28.05
N LYS A 657 -13.16 -12.69 -29.12
CA LYS A 657 -11.90 -12.20 -29.70
C LYS A 657 -11.18 -11.20 -28.79
N PHE A 658 -11.92 -10.46 -27.97
CA PHE A 658 -11.40 -9.38 -27.14
C PHE A 658 -11.48 -9.66 -25.64
N TRP A 659 -12.39 -10.55 -25.23
CA TRP A 659 -12.65 -10.86 -23.82
C TRP A 659 -12.48 -12.35 -23.58
N ILE A 660 -11.47 -12.70 -22.77
CA ILE A 660 -11.18 -14.10 -22.44
C ILE A 660 -12.19 -14.56 -21.38
N GLN A 661 -12.84 -15.70 -21.65
CA GLN A 661 -13.81 -16.30 -20.74
C GLN A 661 -13.18 -16.61 -19.38
N HIS A 662 -13.90 -16.38 -18.27
CA HIS A 662 -13.40 -16.51 -16.90
C HIS A 662 -12.30 -15.54 -16.46
N PHE A 663 -11.86 -14.59 -17.31
CA PHE A 663 -10.85 -13.60 -16.95
C PHE A 663 -11.29 -12.15 -17.23
N ASN A 664 -10.83 -11.24 -16.37
CA ASN A 664 -11.33 -9.86 -16.30
C ASN A 664 -10.55 -8.81 -17.12
N PHE A 665 -9.67 -9.25 -18.02
CA PHE A 665 -8.87 -8.37 -18.89
C PHE A 665 -9.30 -8.47 -20.35
N MET A 666 -9.07 -7.38 -21.07
CA MET A 666 -9.13 -7.38 -22.52
C MET A 666 -7.88 -8.06 -23.09
N ASP A 667 -8.02 -8.79 -24.19
CA ASP A 667 -6.89 -9.42 -24.88
C ASP A 667 -6.04 -8.35 -25.60
N PHE A 668 -4.89 -8.03 -25.02
CA PHE A 668 -3.93 -7.04 -25.50
C PHE A 668 -3.29 -7.43 -26.84
N ASN A 669 -3.37 -8.70 -27.28
CA ASN A 669 -2.86 -9.09 -28.60
C ASN A 669 -3.53 -8.33 -29.74
N ASN A 670 -4.80 -7.95 -29.58
CA ASN A 670 -5.50 -7.12 -30.57
C ASN A 670 -4.93 -5.70 -30.68
N TRP A 671 -4.32 -5.18 -29.61
CA TRP A 671 -3.60 -3.91 -29.65
C TRP A 671 -2.29 -4.07 -30.41
N TYR A 672 -1.56 -5.16 -30.19
CA TYR A 672 -0.35 -5.46 -30.96
C TYR A 672 -0.60 -5.68 -32.45
N LEU A 673 -1.66 -6.40 -32.80
CA LEU A 673 -2.12 -6.51 -34.19
C LEU A 673 -2.33 -5.14 -34.85
N MET A 674 -2.93 -4.20 -34.12
CA MET A 674 -3.13 -2.83 -34.62
C MET A 674 -1.81 -2.06 -34.79
N LEU A 675 -0.81 -2.33 -33.97
CA LEU A 675 0.51 -1.69 -34.07
C LEU A 675 1.38 -2.29 -35.19
N ASP A 676 1.20 -3.57 -35.49
CA ASP A 676 1.93 -4.29 -36.53
C ASP A 676 1.30 -4.16 -37.93
N GLU A 677 0.02 -3.80 -38.00
CA GLU A 677 -0.69 -3.62 -39.26
C GLU A 677 -0.06 -2.51 -40.11
N ALA A 678 0.41 -2.90 -41.30
CA ALA A 678 1.07 -2.01 -42.24
C ALA A 678 0.07 -1.17 -43.05
N ASP A 679 -1.15 -1.67 -43.30
CA ASP A 679 -2.20 -0.89 -43.97
C ASP A 679 -2.85 0.12 -43.01
N PRO A 680 -2.71 1.44 -43.25
CA PRO A 680 -3.32 2.47 -42.41
C PRO A 680 -4.85 2.36 -42.29
N SER A 681 -5.53 1.83 -43.31
CA SER A 681 -6.99 1.64 -43.33
C SER A 681 -7.41 0.54 -42.36
N GLU A 682 -6.80 -0.64 -42.46
CA GLU A 682 -7.04 -1.75 -41.54
C GLU A 682 -6.61 -1.42 -40.11
N GLN A 683 -5.45 -0.77 -39.92
CA GLN A 683 -5.02 -0.28 -38.61
C GLN A 683 -6.09 0.60 -37.96
N LYS A 684 -6.68 1.52 -38.73
CA LYS A 684 -7.76 2.40 -38.26
C LYS A 684 -9.03 1.63 -37.91
N LYS A 685 -9.39 0.58 -38.66
CA LYS A 685 -10.53 -0.30 -38.37
C LYS A 685 -10.31 -1.09 -37.06
N ILE A 686 -9.14 -1.72 -36.88
CA ILE A 686 -8.82 -2.44 -35.64
C ILE A 686 -8.85 -1.48 -34.45
N ARG A 687 -8.27 -0.28 -34.60
CA ARG A 687 -8.28 0.74 -33.56
C ARG A 687 -9.69 1.20 -33.18
N PHE A 688 -10.56 1.36 -34.17
CA PHE A 688 -11.97 1.69 -33.94
C PHE A 688 -12.68 0.57 -33.18
N GLU A 689 -12.40 -0.69 -33.52
CA GLU A 689 -12.98 -1.85 -32.83
C GLU A 689 -12.50 -1.95 -31.38
N LEU A 690 -11.20 -1.81 -31.12
CA LEU A 690 -10.64 -1.75 -29.77
C LEU A 690 -11.34 -0.68 -28.93
N ARG A 691 -11.52 0.52 -29.50
CA ARG A 691 -12.26 1.61 -28.86
C ARG A 691 -13.72 1.22 -28.57
N ARG A 692 -14.39 0.53 -29.50
CA ARG A 692 -15.76 0.02 -29.33
C ARG A 692 -15.86 -0.97 -28.17
N GLN A 693 -14.88 -1.86 -28.03
CA GLN A 693 -14.82 -2.84 -26.95
C GLN A 693 -14.59 -2.20 -25.57
N VAL A 694 -13.73 -1.19 -25.48
CA VAL A 694 -13.56 -0.42 -24.24
C VAL A 694 -14.87 0.27 -23.85
N MET A 695 -15.57 0.88 -24.82
CA MET A 695 -16.89 1.49 -24.59
C MET A 695 -17.94 0.46 -24.17
N HIS A 696 -17.92 -0.73 -24.78
CA HIS A 696 -18.80 -1.85 -24.41
C HIS A 696 -18.62 -2.24 -22.95
N LYS A 697 -17.38 -2.43 -22.49
CA LYS A 697 -17.07 -2.73 -21.09
C LYS A 697 -17.59 -1.67 -20.13
N ILE A 698 -17.21 -0.40 -20.31
CA ILE A 698 -17.58 0.67 -19.34
C ILE A 698 -19.10 0.88 -19.26
N ARG A 699 -19.83 0.78 -20.38
CA ARG A 699 -21.30 0.84 -20.38
C ARG A 699 -21.92 -0.34 -19.66
N THR A 700 -21.41 -1.54 -19.93
CA THR A 700 -21.90 -2.78 -19.31
C THR A 700 -21.67 -2.77 -17.81
N VAL A 701 -20.48 -2.36 -17.36
CA VAL A 701 -20.16 -2.19 -15.94
C VAL A 701 -21.09 -1.17 -15.27
N ASN A 702 -21.40 -0.04 -15.92
CA ASN A 702 -22.37 0.92 -15.40
C ASN A 702 -23.78 0.32 -15.29
N ASN A 703 -24.19 -0.51 -16.25
CA ASN A 703 -25.48 -1.21 -16.22
C ASN A 703 -25.53 -2.23 -15.08
N LEU A 704 -24.47 -3.01 -14.87
CA LEU A 704 -24.36 -3.93 -13.74
C LEU A 704 -24.44 -3.19 -12.40
N ARG A 705 -23.76 -2.05 -12.25
CA ARG A 705 -23.91 -1.17 -11.08
C ARG A 705 -25.38 -0.80 -10.84
N LYS A 706 -26.09 -0.32 -11.87
CA LYS A 706 -27.52 0.03 -11.76
C LYS A 706 -28.35 -1.16 -11.28
N VAL A 707 -28.08 -2.36 -11.80
CA VAL A 707 -28.74 -3.60 -11.36
C VAL A 707 -28.50 -3.87 -9.89
N PHE A 708 -27.24 -3.85 -9.46
CA PHE A 708 -26.88 -4.10 -8.07
C PHE A 708 -27.55 -3.08 -7.13
N GLN A 709 -27.56 -1.80 -7.49
CA GLN A 709 -28.21 -0.75 -6.69
C GLN A 709 -29.74 -0.89 -6.61
N ILE A 710 -30.40 -1.33 -7.69
CA ILE A 710 -31.87 -1.41 -7.77
C ILE A 710 -32.38 -2.74 -7.24
N GLU A 711 -31.86 -3.85 -7.76
CA GLU A 711 -32.37 -5.20 -7.50
C GLU A 711 -31.86 -5.74 -6.15
N ASN A 712 -30.73 -5.25 -5.63
CA ASN A 712 -30.11 -5.72 -4.37
C ASN A 712 -30.08 -4.63 -3.27
N GLY A 713 -30.92 -3.59 -3.38
CA GLY A 713 -30.85 -2.40 -2.53
C GLY A 713 -31.08 -2.65 -1.02
N TYR A 714 -31.59 -3.81 -0.62
CA TYR A 714 -31.73 -4.20 0.79
C TYR A 714 -30.44 -4.79 1.41
N THR A 715 -29.56 -5.34 0.58
CA THR A 715 -28.23 -5.83 0.98
C THR A 715 -27.22 -4.70 1.15
N ILE A 716 -27.50 -3.52 0.56
CA ILE A 716 -26.67 -2.33 0.64
C ILE A 716 -27.15 -1.46 1.80
N SER A 717 -26.21 -1.05 2.66
CA SER A 717 -26.50 -0.17 3.79
C SER A 717 -27.30 1.08 3.37
N LYS A 718 -28.29 1.49 4.17
CA LYS A 718 -28.99 2.77 3.95
C LYS A 718 -28.10 4.01 4.17
N HIS A 719 -26.93 3.79 4.77
CA HIS A 719 -25.91 4.77 5.08
C HIS A 719 -24.70 4.71 4.15
N ALA A 720 -24.58 3.70 3.28
CA ALA A 720 -23.61 3.68 2.18
C ALA A 720 -23.95 4.79 1.16
N ARG A 721 -23.33 5.96 1.34
CA ARG A 721 -23.60 7.17 0.55
C ARG A 721 -22.31 7.80 0.08
N VAL A 722 -22.40 8.43 -1.09
CA VAL A 722 -21.34 9.24 -1.66
C VAL A 722 -21.28 10.58 -0.92
N ILE A 723 -20.08 11.02 -0.54
CA ILE A 723 -19.88 12.34 0.06
C ILE A 723 -19.90 13.45 -0.99
N SER A 724 -20.19 14.69 -0.59
CA SER A 724 -20.16 15.84 -1.52
C SER A 724 -18.73 16.30 -1.84
N LYS A 725 -18.56 17.08 -2.91
CA LYS A 725 -17.30 17.80 -3.19
C LYS A 725 -16.87 18.73 -2.04
N GLU A 726 -17.79 19.36 -1.34
CA GLU A 726 -17.45 20.20 -0.19
C GLU A 726 -16.85 19.36 0.95
N GLN A 727 -17.45 18.20 1.23
CA GLN A 727 -16.94 17.28 2.24
C GLN A 727 -15.58 16.68 1.85
N ILE A 728 -15.34 16.36 0.57
CA ILE A 728 -14.01 15.88 0.14
C ILE A 728 -12.95 16.98 0.38
N ARG A 729 -13.24 18.24 0.07
CA ARG A 729 -12.29 19.36 0.27
C ARG A 729 -12.07 19.73 1.73
N SER A 730 -13.01 19.42 2.63
CA SER A 730 -12.95 19.81 4.05
C SER A 730 -11.76 19.25 4.84
N VAL A 731 -11.05 18.23 4.32
CA VAL A 731 -9.89 17.62 4.98
C VAL A 731 -8.55 18.05 4.38
N ILE A 732 -8.54 18.99 3.45
CA ILE A 732 -7.30 19.59 2.93
C ILE A 732 -6.97 20.78 3.83
N LEU A 733 -5.73 20.86 4.36
CA LEU A 733 -5.36 22.03 5.16
C LEU A 733 -5.29 23.28 4.26
N PRO A 734 -5.51 24.48 4.83
CA PRO A 734 -5.26 25.73 4.14
C PRO A 734 -3.86 25.84 3.50
N SER A 735 -3.74 26.64 2.44
CA SER A 735 -2.52 26.73 1.62
C SER A 735 -1.32 27.38 2.32
N ASP A 736 -1.54 28.07 3.43
CA ASP A 736 -0.50 28.63 4.31
C ASP A 736 0.22 27.54 5.14
N TYR A 737 -0.30 26.32 5.17
CA TYR A 737 0.37 25.18 5.81
C TYR A 737 1.38 24.53 4.86
N HIS A 738 2.57 24.23 5.36
CA HIS A 738 3.62 23.59 4.56
C HIS A 738 3.32 22.12 4.26
N SER A 739 3.96 21.54 3.24
CA SER A 739 3.63 20.19 2.77
C SER A 739 3.84 19.09 3.82
N VAL A 740 4.84 19.22 4.70
CA VAL A 740 5.03 18.24 5.81
C VAL A 740 3.81 18.20 6.73
N ALA A 741 3.22 19.36 7.09
CA ALA A 741 2.01 19.43 7.91
C ALA A 741 0.80 18.85 7.17
N GLN A 742 0.67 19.15 5.88
CA GLN A 742 -0.36 18.56 5.01
C GLN A 742 -0.25 17.03 5.00
N VAL A 743 0.95 16.48 4.83
CA VAL A 743 1.20 15.03 4.81
C VAL A 743 0.87 14.40 6.15
N TRP A 744 1.34 14.94 7.27
CA TRP A 744 1.00 14.41 8.60
C TRP A 744 -0.50 14.41 8.87
N TYR A 745 -1.18 15.53 8.58
CA TYR A 745 -2.62 15.61 8.79
C TYR A 745 -3.40 14.65 7.89
N LEU A 746 -3.11 14.64 6.58
CA LEU A 746 -3.78 13.76 5.63
C LEU A 746 -3.52 12.29 5.94
N PHE A 747 -2.29 11.92 6.32
CA PHE A 747 -1.95 10.53 6.64
C PHE A 747 -2.62 10.06 7.94
N SER A 748 -2.65 10.92 8.96
CA SER A 748 -3.39 10.65 10.20
C SER A 748 -4.89 10.52 9.93
N LYS A 749 -5.46 11.41 9.10
CA LYS A 749 -6.87 11.31 8.68
C LYS A 749 -7.17 10.06 7.87
N LEU A 750 -6.28 9.70 6.95
CA LEU A 750 -6.41 8.51 6.12
C LEU A 750 -6.41 7.25 6.99
N THR A 751 -5.42 7.14 7.88
CA THR A 751 -5.31 6.07 8.88
C THR A 751 -6.62 5.92 9.66
N GLY A 752 -7.09 6.98 10.31
CA GLY A 752 -8.35 6.91 11.09
C GLY A 752 -9.59 6.63 10.23
N SER A 753 -9.62 7.10 8.98
CA SER A 753 -10.73 6.81 8.06
C SER A 753 -10.75 5.35 7.60
N MET A 754 -9.58 4.72 7.44
CA MET A 754 -9.48 3.30 7.11
C MET A 754 -9.87 2.41 8.29
N GLU A 755 -9.48 2.75 9.51
CA GLU A 755 -9.93 2.02 10.71
C GLU A 755 -11.44 2.10 10.92
N GLU A 756 -12.05 3.26 10.62
CA GLU A 756 -13.50 3.44 10.62
C GLU A 756 -14.15 2.55 9.55
N MET A 757 -13.64 2.58 8.31
CA MET A 757 -14.14 1.75 7.21
C MET A 757 -14.03 0.25 7.52
N GLU A 758 -12.93 -0.20 8.12
CA GLU A 758 -12.72 -1.60 8.51
C GLU A 758 -13.70 -2.02 9.62
N ALA A 759 -13.89 -1.19 10.64
CA ALA A 759 -14.86 -1.45 11.70
C ALA A 759 -16.31 -1.48 11.18
N GLU A 760 -16.65 -0.62 10.22
CA GLU A 760 -17.94 -0.68 9.54
C GLU A 760 -18.08 -1.97 8.71
N TYR A 761 -17.06 -2.34 7.94
CA TYR A 761 -17.05 -3.55 7.13
C TYR A 761 -17.31 -4.81 7.97
N PHE A 762 -16.53 -5.04 9.04
CA PHE A 762 -16.73 -6.21 9.90
C PHE A 762 -18.08 -6.19 10.62
N ARG A 763 -18.60 -5.02 10.96
CA ARG A 763 -19.91 -4.93 11.59
C ARG A 763 -21.05 -5.29 10.64
N THR A 764 -20.92 -4.96 9.35
CA THR A 764 -22.02 -5.05 8.40
C THR A 764 -21.96 -6.21 7.42
N ILE A 765 -20.84 -6.92 7.31
CA ILE A 765 -20.73 -8.19 6.58
C ILE A 765 -21.38 -9.35 7.37
N TYR A 766 -21.28 -10.59 6.87
CA TYR A 766 -21.72 -11.80 7.59
C TYR A 766 -21.10 -11.86 8.99
N PRO A 767 -21.88 -11.99 10.07
CA PRO A 767 -21.34 -12.09 11.42
C PRO A 767 -20.33 -13.23 11.59
N GLU A 768 -20.57 -14.37 10.93
CA GLU A 768 -19.70 -15.55 10.93
C GLU A 768 -18.33 -15.22 10.34
N PHE A 769 -18.29 -14.45 9.25
CA PHE A 769 -17.05 -13.96 8.65
C PHE A 769 -16.26 -13.13 9.67
N SER A 770 -16.93 -12.20 10.35
CA SER A 770 -16.29 -11.31 11.33
C SER A 770 -15.81 -12.05 12.58
N ILE A 771 -16.56 -13.05 13.05
CA ILE A 771 -16.15 -13.92 14.15
C ILE A 771 -14.94 -14.78 13.75
N ALA A 772 -14.95 -15.36 12.54
CA ALA A 772 -13.83 -16.13 12.02
C ALA A 772 -12.55 -15.29 11.85
N LYS A 773 -12.69 -14.00 11.53
CA LYS A 773 -11.59 -13.02 11.50
C LYS A 773 -11.23 -12.44 12.86
N LEU A 774 -11.85 -12.92 13.94
CA LEU A 774 -11.64 -12.46 15.33
C LEU A 774 -11.97 -10.97 15.56
N ALA A 775 -12.76 -10.38 14.66
CA ALA A 775 -13.19 -8.98 14.70
C ALA A 775 -14.55 -8.79 15.39
N ALA A 776 -15.26 -9.88 15.64
CA ALA A 776 -16.55 -9.90 16.32
C ALA A 776 -16.69 -11.13 17.24
N ALA A 777 -17.72 -11.12 18.08
CA ALA A 777 -18.10 -12.26 18.90
C ALA A 777 -19.62 -12.41 18.96
N LYS A 778 -20.11 -13.65 18.90
CA LYS A 778 -21.52 -13.95 19.20
C LYS A 778 -21.73 -13.93 20.71
N VAL A 779 -22.78 -13.27 21.14
CA VAL A 779 -23.16 -13.10 22.54
C VAL A 779 -24.29 -14.07 22.87
N SER A 780 -24.16 -14.77 23.99
CA SER A 780 -25.16 -15.72 24.49
C SER A 780 -25.48 -15.44 25.96
N ASN A 781 -26.68 -15.83 26.40
CA ASN A 781 -27.14 -15.64 27.79
C ASN A 781 -27.01 -14.18 28.27
N LEU A 782 -27.38 -13.22 27.42
CA LEU A 782 -27.32 -11.80 27.74
C LEU A 782 -28.38 -11.42 28.77
N MET A 783 -27.94 -10.93 29.93
CA MET A 783 -28.80 -10.48 31.02
C MET A 783 -28.52 -9.01 31.35
N VAL A 784 -29.59 -8.23 31.54
CA VAL A 784 -29.52 -6.88 32.11
C VAL A 784 -29.70 -6.95 33.62
N ARG A 785 -28.83 -6.27 34.37
CA ARG A 785 -28.89 -6.15 35.83
C ARG A 785 -28.99 -4.68 36.21
N GLN A 786 -29.89 -4.35 37.13
CA GLN A 786 -30.01 -3.00 37.66
C GLN A 786 -28.99 -2.76 38.76
N SER A 787 -28.41 -1.55 38.77
CA SER A 787 -27.55 -1.06 39.84
C SER A 787 -28.03 0.34 40.27
N GLY A 788 -28.60 0.44 41.46
CA GLY A 788 -29.26 1.66 41.95
C GLY A 788 -30.50 2.06 41.12
N MET A 789 -30.91 3.34 41.19
CA MET A 789 -32.18 3.81 40.61
C MET A 789 -32.18 4.02 39.08
N LYS A 790 -31.02 4.18 38.41
CA LYS A 790 -30.96 4.57 36.98
C LYS A 790 -29.82 3.94 36.16
N LYS A 791 -28.96 3.10 36.75
CA LYS A 791 -27.85 2.48 36.03
C LYS A 791 -28.10 1.00 35.83
N VAL A 792 -27.55 0.48 34.75
CA VAL A 792 -27.60 -0.94 34.42
C VAL A 792 -26.21 -1.44 34.04
N TYR A 793 -25.98 -2.73 34.23
CA TYR A 793 -24.82 -3.44 33.66
C TYR A 793 -25.29 -4.74 33.02
N TYR A 794 -24.43 -5.32 32.17
CA TYR A 794 -24.73 -6.52 31.41
C TYR A 794 -23.82 -7.66 31.81
N GLU A 795 -24.40 -8.86 31.86
CA GLU A 795 -23.67 -10.12 31.97
C GLU A 795 -23.99 -11.00 30.77
N PHE A 796 -22.98 -11.63 30.17
CA PHE A 796 -23.17 -12.52 29.03
C PHE A 796 -22.01 -13.50 28.85
N GLN A 797 -22.15 -14.43 27.90
CA GLN A 797 -21.17 -15.46 27.56
C GLN A 797 -20.71 -15.35 26.11
N MET A 798 -19.42 -15.60 25.88
CA MET A 798 -18.78 -15.72 24.56
C MET A 798 -18.17 -17.12 24.42
N LYS A 799 -18.60 -17.92 23.44
CA LYS A 799 -18.17 -19.33 23.22
C LYS A 799 -17.46 -19.51 21.87
N GLY A 800 -16.59 -20.52 21.75
CA GLY A 800 -15.92 -20.88 20.48
C GLY A 800 -14.90 -19.82 20.02
N LEU A 801 -14.78 -19.55 18.71
CA LEU A 801 -13.86 -18.52 18.16
C LEU A 801 -14.07 -17.13 18.74
N SER A 802 -15.29 -16.83 19.20
CA SER A 802 -15.61 -15.60 19.92
C SER A 802 -14.71 -15.42 21.15
N SER A 803 -14.24 -16.50 21.77
CA SER A 803 -13.30 -16.43 22.90
C SER A 803 -11.89 -16.00 22.49
N ASN A 804 -11.49 -16.19 21.23
CA ASN A 804 -10.21 -15.73 20.70
C ASN A 804 -10.27 -14.30 20.16
N MET A 805 -11.43 -13.65 20.21
CA MET A 805 -11.57 -12.25 19.85
C MET A 805 -10.58 -11.41 20.68
N LYS A 806 -9.93 -10.43 20.06
CA LYS A 806 -8.89 -9.59 20.71
C LYS A 806 -9.49 -8.50 21.60
N VAL A 807 -10.37 -8.89 22.51
CA VAL A 807 -11.05 -7.99 23.45
C VAL A 807 -10.45 -8.14 24.84
N ARG A 808 -10.23 -7.02 25.52
CA ARG A 808 -9.57 -6.93 26.82
C ARG A 808 -10.48 -6.23 27.84
N ILE A 809 -10.17 -6.46 29.11
CA ILE A 809 -10.76 -5.71 30.21
C ILE A 809 -10.49 -4.21 30.01
N ASN A 810 -11.52 -3.39 30.22
CA ASN A 810 -11.60 -1.95 29.95
C ASN A 810 -11.77 -1.53 28.48
N ASP A 811 -11.85 -2.46 27.54
CA ASP A 811 -12.16 -2.09 26.15
C ASP A 811 -13.60 -1.56 26.04
N SER A 812 -13.77 -0.52 25.21
CA SER A 812 -15.08 -0.02 24.83
C SER A 812 -15.52 -0.68 23.52
N VAL A 813 -16.58 -1.46 23.63
CA VAL A 813 -17.10 -2.33 22.56
C VAL A 813 -18.56 -1.99 22.28
N LEU A 814 -19.03 -2.32 21.07
CA LEU A 814 -20.45 -2.29 20.74
C LEU A 814 -21.08 -3.61 21.13
N LEU A 815 -22.15 -3.54 21.90
CA LEU A 815 -23.05 -4.66 22.17
C LEU A 815 -24.36 -4.37 21.46
N ILE A 816 -24.60 -5.01 20.31
CA ILE A 816 -25.72 -4.71 19.41
C ILE A 816 -26.35 -6.00 18.87
N PRO A 817 -27.67 -6.01 18.60
CA PRO A 817 -28.32 -7.14 17.93
C PRO A 817 -28.15 -7.06 16.41
N ASN A 818 -28.42 -8.17 15.74
CA ASN A 818 -28.26 -8.35 14.29
C ASN A 818 -28.94 -7.23 13.48
N GLU A 819 -30.17 -6.86 13.84
CA GLU A 819 -31.05 -5.92 13.15
C GLU A 819 -30.50 -4.48 13.18
N LYS A 820 -29.62 -4.18 14.14
CA LYS A 820 -29.01 -2.86 14.30
C LYS A 820 -27.56 -2.81 13.81
N ARG A 821 -27.07 -3.85 13.15
CA ARG A 821 -25.73 -3.85 12.53
C ARG A 821 -25.58 -2.81 11.42
N ASP A 822 -26.65 -2.38 10.75
CA ASP A 822 -26.62 -1.28 9.76
C ASP A 822 -26.70 0.13 10.39
N MET A 823 -26.35 0.31 11.67
CA MET A 823 -26.40 1.65 12.28
C MET A 823 -25.30 2.57 11.72
N ASN A 824 -25.60 3.84 11.49
CA ASN A 824 -24.58 4.84 11.17
C ASN A 824 -23.67 5.11 12.38
N ALA A 825 -22.36 5.25 12.16
CA ALA A 825 -21.34 5.60 13.15
C ALA A 825 -21.45 7.06 13.65
N ASN A 826 -22.59 7.42 14.26
CA ASN A 826 -22.88 8.76 14.76
C ASN A 826 -23.24 8.76 16.26
N ARG A 827 -23.79 9.87 16.77
CA ARG A 827 -24.18 10.00 18.18
C ARG A 827 -25.17 8.90 18.64
N ARG A 828 -26.00 8.36 17.74
CA ARG A 828 -26.95 7.28 18.05
C ARG A 828 -26.23 5.98 18.41
N MET A 829 -25.07 5.71 17.82
CA MET A 829 -24.27 4.53 18.14
C MET A 829 -23.68 4.59 19.56
N LYS A 830 -23.55 5.78 20.17
CA LYS A 830 -22.97 5.92 21.52
C LYS A 830 -23.78 5.20 22.60
N SER A 831 -25.09 5.09 22.47
CA SER A 831 -25.93 4.40 23.46
C SER A 831 -25.71 2.88 23.49
N TRP A 832 -25.12 2.32 22.43
CA TRP A 832 -24.84 0.90 22.27
C TRP A 832 -23.42 0.51 22.71
N LYS A 833 -22.62 1.50 23.13
CA LYS A 833 -21.27 1.25 23.64
C LYS A 833 -21.32 0.82 25.09
N VAL A 834 -20.65 -0.28 25.40
CA VAL A 834 -20.42 -0.77 26.76
C VAL A 834 -18.92 -0.87 27.01
N THR A 835 -18.52 -0.83 28.28
CA THR A 835 -17.11 -1.02 28.68
C THR A 835 -16.99 -2.33 29.43
N ILE A 836 -16.03 -3.17 29.08
CA ILE A 836 -15.84 -4.46 29.77
C ILE A 836 -15.20 -4.22 31.14
N GLU A 837 -15.83 -4.74 32.19
CA GLU A 837 -15.33 -4.67 33.56
C GLU A 837 -14.50 -5.90 33.93
N SER A 838 -15.01 -7.10 33.59
CA SER A 838 -14.31 -8.36 33.86
C SER A 838 -14.62 -9.41 32.80
N MET A 839 -13.66 -10.31 32.61
CA MET A 839 -13.77 -11.48 31.74
C MET A 839 -13.21 -12.69 32.50
N ILE A 840 -14.04 -13.70 32.73
CA ILE A 840 -13.68 -14.91 33.48
C ILE A 840 -13.81 -16.09 32.55
N TRP A 841 -12.71 -16.83 32.35
CA TRP A 841 -12.74 -18.06 31.57
C TRP A 841 -13.50 -19.15 32.33
N LEU A 842 -14.47 -19.78 31.67
CA LEU A 842 -15.26 -20.88 32.18
C LEU A 842 -14.99 -22.13 31.32
N SER A 843 -14.24 -23.08 31.87
CA SER A 843 -13.85 -24.32 31.18
C SER A 843 -15.06 -25.16 30.73
N GLN A 844 -16.15 -25.17 31.49
CA GLN A 844 -17.37 -25.94 31.21
C GLN A 844 -18.05 -25.54 29.88
N ILE A 845 -17.93 -24.26 29.49
CA ILE A 845 -18.52 -23.75 28.23
C ILE A 845 -17.44 -23.40 27.21
N ASN A 846 -16.17 -23.66 27.54
CA ASN A 846 -14.99 -23.29 26.76
C ASN A 846 -15.09 -21.85 26.23
N GLY A 847 -15.29 -20.91 27.15
CA GLY A 847 -15.62 -19.54 26.81
C GLY A 847 -15.50 -18.57 27.98
N TYR A 848 -15.77 -17.29 27.73
CA TYR A 848 -15.71 -16.24 28.76
C TYR A 848 -17.10 -15.90 29.27
N LYS A 849 -17.24 -15.77 30.59
CA LYS A 849 -18.30 -14.97 31.21
C LYS A 849 -17.81 -13.53 31.32
N VAL A 850 -18.56 -12.61 30.73
CA VAL A 850 -18.21 -11.20 30.64
C VAL A 850 -19.19 -10.37 31.46
N LYS A 851 -18.67 -9.40 32.20
CA LYS A 851 -19.47 -8.37 32.90
C LYS A 851 -19.03 -6.99 32.43
N THR A 852 -20.00 -6.11 32.16
CA THR A 852 -19.72 -4.71 31.78
C THR A 852 -19.71 -3.77 32.98
N LYS A 853 -19.10 -2.60 32.83
CA LYS A 853 -19.27 -1.47 33.76
C LYS A 853 -20.71 -0.95 33.69
N GLU A 854 -21.12 -0.25 34.74
CA GLU A 854 -22.41 0.43 34.79
C GLU A 854 -22.55 1.48 33.69
N THR A 855 -23.74 1.56 33.09
CA THR A 855 -24.12 2.56 32.10
C THR A 855 -25.53 3.09 32.37
N ASN A 856 -25.80 4.31 31.91
CA ASN A 856 -27.13 4.92 31.97
C ASN A 856 -28.03 4.47 30.80
N ALA A 857 -27.48 3.80 29.79
CA ALA A 857 -28.23 3.34 28.62
C ALA A 857 -28.69 1.89 28.81
N ASN A 858 -30.02 1.69 28.92
CA ASN A 858 -30.62 0.36 28.92
C ASN A 858 -30.89 -0.11 27.49
N LEU A 859 -30.09 -1.08 27.01
CA LEU A 859 -30.16 -1.61 25.65
C LEU A 859 -31.48 -2.35 25.38
N PHE A 860 -32.03 -3.05 26.37
CA PHE A 860 -33.30 -3.77 26.23
C PHE A 860 -34.45 -2.78 26.08
N ASP A 861 -34.43 -1.66 26.82
CA ASP A 861 -35.43 -0.59 26.67
C ASP A 861 -35.30 0.13 25.32
N LEU A 862 -34.09 0.26 24.78
CA LEU A 862 -33.89 0.82 23.45
C LEU A 862 -34.56 -0.05 22.38
N ILE A 863 -34.44 -1.38 22.49
CA ILE A 863 -35.10 -2.33 21.58
C ILE A 863 -36.62 -2.29 21.73
N LYS A 864 -37.14 -2.36 22.97
CA LYS A 864 -38.60 -2.33 23.21
C LYS A 864 -39.28 -1.04 22.71
N LYS A 865 -38.53 0.05 22.56
CA LYS A 865 -39.01 1.33 22.01
C LYS A 865 -38.83 1.44 20.50
N ASP A 866 -38.10 0.52 19.89
CA ASP A 866 -37.75 0.55 18.47
C ASP A 866 -38.85 -0.13 17.64
N ARG A 867 -39.58 0.67 16.87
CA ARG A 867 -40.71 0.19 16.05
C ARG A 867 -40.27 -0.66 14.85
N GLU A 868 -38.98 -0.71 14.54
CA GLU A 868 -38.43 -1.52 13.43
C GLU A 868 -38.12 -2.97 13.86
N ILE A 869 -38.25 -3.32 15.15
CA ILE A 869 -37.96 -4.66 15.68
C ILE A 869 -39.25 -5.25 16.27
N SER A 870 -39.67 -6.39 15.74
CA SER A 870 -40.88 -7.11 16.18
C SER A 870 -40.64 -8.10 17.32
N GLU A 871 -39.40 -8.54 17.49
CA GLU A 871 -39.00 -9.55 18.47
C GLU A 871 -38.64 -8.92 19.82
N ILE A 872 -38.77 -9.69 20.90
CA ILE A 872 -38.32 -9.25 22.22
C ILE A 872 -36.78 -9.34 22.31
N PRO A 873 -36.11 -8.47 23.10
CA PRO A 873 -34.66 -8.40 23.16
C PRO A 873 -33.95 -9.73 23.48
N GLU A 874 -34.62 -10.60 24.23
CA GLU A 874 -34.15 -11.91 24.66
C GLU A 874 -34.02 -12.93 23.52
N ASP A 875 -34.83 -12.79 22.48
CA ASP A 875 -34.88 -13.73 21.33
C ASP A 875 -33.93 -13.31 20.19
N LEU A 876 -33.39 -12.09 20.24
CA LEU A 876 -32.50 -11.56 19.22
C LEU A 876 -31.10 -12.18 19.28
N ASP A 877 -30.45 -12.28 18.12
CA ASP A 877 -29.03 -12.61 18.03
C ASP A 877 -28.16 -11.38 18.33
N TRP A 878 -27.42 -11.42 19.44
CA TRP A 878 -26.53 -10.35 19.88
C TRP A 878 -25.08 -10.59 19.50
N TYR A 879 -24.38 -9.49 19.22
CA TYR A 879 -22.98 -9.50 18.81
C TYR A 879 -22.17 -8.42 19.51
N LEU A 880 -20.89 -8.72 19.70
CA LEU A 880 -19.87 -7.80 20.18
C LEU A 880 -18.99 -7.36 19.02
N TYR A 881 -18.79 -6.06 18.85
CA TYR A 881 -17.85 -5.49 17.85
C TYR A 881 -16.88 -4.51 18.51
N ALA A 882 -15.64 -4.48 18.03
CA ALA A 882 -14.69 -3.44 18.41
C ALA A 882 -15.18 -2.04 17.97
N THR A 883 -14.70 -0.99 18.64
CA THR A 883 -14.95 0.38 18.18
C THR A 883 -13.65 1.06 17.76
N ASN A 884 -13.61 1.52 16.51
CA ASN A 884 -12.52 2.34 16.00
C ASN A 884 -13.02 3.77 15.78
N ILE A 885 -12.20 4.75 16.17
CA ILE A 885 -12.43 6.17 15.87
C ILE A 885 -11.10 6.86 15.60
N ASP A 886 -11.11 7.79 14.67
CA ASP A 886 -10.02 8.74 14.45
C ASP A 886 -9.76 9.58 15.72
N ALA A 887 -8.72 9.20 16.47
CA ALA A 887 -8.39 9.74 17.78
C ALA A 887 -7.29 10.82 17.76
N TRP A 888 -6.54 10.95 16.65
CA TRP A 888 -5.35 11.78 16.58
C TRP A 888 -5.49 13.00 15.66
N SER A 889 -6.05 12.86 14.47
CA SER A 889 -5.99 13.95 13.49
C SER A 889 -6.74 15.23 13.91
N ARG A 890 -7.79 15.13 14.72
CA ARG A 890 -8.47 16.29 15.34
C ARG A 890 -7.58 17.04 16.35
N LYS A 891 -6.62 16.34 16.96
CA LYS A 891 -5.60 16.93 17.84
C LYS A 891 -4.49 17.59 17.03
N LEU A 892 -4.23 17.14 15.80
CA LEU A 892 -3.30 17.81 14.88
C LEU A 892 -3.88 19.12 14.33
N TYR A 893 -5.13 19.11 13.84
CA TYR A 893 -5.76 20.28 13.24
C TYR A 893 -7.25 20.39 13.63
N GLY A 894 -7.66 21.59 14.06
CA GLY A 894 -9.01 21.91 14.52
C GLY A 894 -9.01 23.19 15.37
N LYS A 895 -10.04 23.39 16.23
CA LYS A 895 -10.17 24.63 17.05
C LYS A 895 -8.94 24.93 17.94
N LYS A 896 -8.19 23.91 18.37
CA LYS A 896 -6.96 24.02 19.19
C LYS A 896 -5.89 22.99 18.79
N GLY A 897 -5.78 22.69 17.49
CA GLY A 897 -4.87 21.66 16.98
C GLY A 897 -3.39 21.99 17.19
N LEU A 898 -2.52 20.97 17.22
CA LEU A 898 -1.08 21.10 17.41
C LEU A 898 -0.42 21.91 16.29
N LEU A 899 -0.86 21.75 15.04
CA LEU A 899 -0.29 22.50 13.91
C LEU A 899 -0.51 24.02 14.03
N GLN A 900 -1.61 24.44 14.65
CA GLN A 900 -1.86 25.85 14.96
C GLN A 900 -0.97 26.36 16.10
N ARG A 901 -0.57 25.50 17.05
CA ARG A 901 0.22 25.91 18.22
C ARG A 901 1.63 26.28 17.77
N TYR A 902 2.10 27.43 18.24
CA TYR A 902 3.44 27.97 17.94
C TYR A 902 3.77 28.03 16.44
N ASN A 903 2.73 28.14 15.59
CA ASN A 903 2.83 28.14 14.13
C ASN A 903 3.59 26.92 13.58
N MET A 904 3.51 25.76 14.24
CA MET A 904 4.24 24.56 13.79
C MET A 904 3.81 24.12 12.38
N GLY A 905 2.56 24.33 11.97
CA GLY A 905 2.05 23.94 10.65
C GLY A 905 2.30 24.95 9.53
N SER A 906 2.57 26.21 9.85
CA SER A 906 2.79 27.31 8.90
C SER A 906 4.21 27.90 8.99
N SER A 907 5.10 27.26 9.74
CA SER A 907 6.46 27.74 9.91
C SER A 907 7.25 27.66 8.60
N TRP A 908 7.97 28.74 8.26
CA TRP A 908 8.88 28.75 7.11
C TRP A 908 9.96 27.66 7.20
N LEU A 909 10.43 27.29 8.41
CA LEU A 909 11.37 26.18 8.58
C LEU A 909 10.78 24.84 8.10
N GLY A 910 9.46 24.65 8.27
CA GLY A 910 8.75 23.49 7.73
C GLY A 910 8.64 23.52 6.20
N SER A 911 8.36 24.70 5.61
CA SER A 911 8.40 24.88 4.15
C SER A 911 9.80 24.64 3.58
N ARG A 912 10.84 25.13 4.26
CA ARG A 912 12.24 24.89 3.91
C ARG A 912 12.58 23.41 3.97
N LEU A 913 12.24 22.72 5.05
CA LEU A 913 12.51 21.28 5.19
C LEU A 913 11.83 20.50 4.07
N SER A 914 10.56 20.82 3.82
CA SER A 914 9.76 20.25 2.76
C SER A 914 10.42 20.39 1.39
N TYR A 915 10.96 21.58 1.09
CA TYR A 915 11.66 21.90 -0.15
C TYR A 915 12.99 21.12 -0.27
N LEU A 916 13.80 21.11 0.80
CA LEU A 916 15.08 20.38 0.83
C LEU A 916 14.91 18.86 0.70
N TRP A 917 13.87 18.30 1.32
CA TRP A 917 13.60 16.87 1.30
C TRP A 917 12.72 16.45 0.11
N LYS A 918 12.37 17.38 -0.78
CA LYS A 918 11.53 17.13 -1.98
C LYS A 918 10.24 16.38 -1.64
N ILE A 919 9.59 16.73 -0.53
CA ILE A 919 8.41 16.05 0.01
C ILE A 919 7.22 16.04 -1.00
N ARG A 920 7.20 16.96 -1.97
CA ARG A 920 6.25 16.97 -3.10
C ARG A 920 6.94 17.41 -4.39
N SER A 921 6.37 17.01 -5.51
CA SER A 921 7.00 16.99 -6.83
C SER A 921 7.29 18.37 -7.46
N LYS A 922 6.64 19.44 -6.98
CA LYS A 922 6.98 20.84 -7.27
C LYS A 922 6.68 21.69 -6.05
N GLN A 923 7.71 22.08 -5.32
CA GLN A 923 7.57 22.99 -4.18
C GLN A 923 8.28 24.29 -4.50
N GLU A 924 7.57 25.38 -4.28
CA GLU A 924 8.15 26.71 -4.31
C GLU A 924 8.42 27.13 -2.87
N LEU A 925 9.53 27.82 -2.67
CA LEU A 925 9.87 28.44 -1.41
C LEU A 925 10.10 29.92 -1.66
N PHE A 926 9.55 30.74 -0.78
CA PHE A 926 9.66 32.20 -0.83
C PHE A 926 10.36 32.69 0.43
N TRP A 927 11.07 33.81 0.35
CA TRP A 927 11.69 34.42 1.52
C TRP A 927 10.64 34.83 2.56
N PRO A 928 10.86 34.55 3.85
CA PRO A 928 9.89 34.86 4.89
C PRO A 928 9.85 36.36 5.19
N GLU A 929 8.72 36.85 5.69
CA GLU A 929 8.60 38.24 6.19
C GLU A 929 9.38 38.47 7.48
N ASN A 930 9.53 37.43 8.31
CA ASN A 930 10.20 37.49 9.60
C ASN A 930 11.10 36.27 9.81
N TRP A 931 12.28 36.49 10.40
CA TRP A 931 13.29 35.50 10.70
C TRP A 931 13.26 34.98 12.15
N ALA A 932 12.26 35.41 12.94
CA ALA A 932 12.02 34.92 14.28
C ALA A 932 11.16 33.64 14.27
N PHE A 933 11.71 32.54 14.80
CA PHE A 933 11.04 31.24 14.88
C PHE A 933 10.86 30.78 16.32
N SER A 934 9.77 30.06 16.59
CA SER A 934 9.51 29.46 17.89
C SER A 934 10.45 28.28 18.15
N ALA A 935 10.81 28.07 19.42
CA ALA A 935 11.58 26.90 19.85
C ALA A 935 11.00 25.59 19.27
N SER A 936 9.71 25.33 19.46
CA SER A 936 9.05 24.12 18.95
C SER A 936 9.27 23.90 17.45
N SER A 937 9.24 24.96 16.64
CA SER A 937 9.52 24.86 15.20
C SER A 937 10.99 24.51 14.90
N VAL A 938 11.94 25.11 15.64
CA VAL A 938 13.37 24.82 15.48
C VAL A 938 13.69 23.38 15.86
N TYR A 939 13.20 22.88 16.99
CA TYR A 939 13.38 21.49 17.40
C TYR A 939 12.77 20.51 16.38
N LEU A 940 11.65 20.86 15.75
CA LEU A 940 10.96 19.99 14.81
C LEU A 940 11.62 19.98 13.44
N TYR A 941 11.95 21.14 12.87
CA TYR A 941 12.33 21.26 11.45
C TYR A 941 13.80 21.59 11.21
N ALA A 942 14.52 22.11 12.20
CA ALA A 942 15.93 22.49 12.09
C ALA A 942 16.79 22.07 13.30
N PRO A 943 16.68 20.83 13.81
CA PRO A 943 17.38 20.39 15.02
C PRO A 943 18.91 20.47 14.90
N LYS A 944 19.47 20.31 13.69
CA LYS A 944 20.92 20.46 13.44
C LYS A 944 21.47 21.82 13.86
N LEU A 945 20.65 22.88 13.88
CA LEU A 945 21.11 24.20 14.32
C LEU A 945 21.44 24.18 15.82
N LEU A 946 20.63 23.49 16.62
CA LEU A 946 20.80 23.40 18.07
C LEU A 946 22.14 22.74 18.47
N LEU A 947 22.69 21.89 17.59
CA LEU A 947 23.99 21.24 17.82
C LEU A 947 25.16 22.23 17.81
N LYS A 948 25.04 23.35 17.10
CA LYS A 948 26.09 24.38 17.00
C LYS A 948 26.19 25.22 18.28
N ILE A 949 25.10 25.35 19.04
CA ILE A 949 25.06 26.12 20.29
C ILE A 949 25.86 25.39 21.39
N ALA A 950 25.87 24.06 21.36
CA ALA A 950 26.44 23.23 22.42
C ALA A 950 27.97 23.10 22.41
N ASN A 951 28.68 23.62 21.39
CA ASN A 951 30.15 23.47 21.28
C ASN A 951 30.95 24.22 22.36
N ASN A 952 30.30 25.05 23.18
CA ASN A 952 30.94 25.77 24.28
C ASN A 952 30.73 25.13 25.67
N ILE A 953 29.97 24.03 25.78
CA ILE A 953 29.82 23.30 27.05
C ILE A 953 31.04 22.39 27.23
N LYS A 954 32.12 22.94 27.79
CA LYS A 954 33.20 22.14 28.39
C LYS A 954 32.70 21.56 29.73
N GLU A 955 31.68 20.70 29.71
CA GLU A 955 31.51 19.79 30.84
C GLU A 955 32.63 18.76 30.71
N ASN A 956 33.62 18.86 31.60
CA ASN A 956 34.74 17.91 31.68
C ASN A 956 34.24 16.48 31.54
N HIS A 957 34.96 15.67 30.75
CA HIS A 957 34.82 14.21 30.62
C HIS A 957 35.10 13.49 31.95
N ASN A 958 34.36 13.84 33.00
CA ASN A 958 34.37 13.21 34.29
C ASN A 958 33.51 11.94 34.23
N LYS A 959 33.93 10.95 35.01
CA LYS A 959 33.14 9.77 35.39
C LYS A 959 31.69 10.18 35.73
N LEU A 960 30.70 9.36 35.35
CA LEU A 960 29.31 9.56 35.75
C LEU A 960 29.19 9.70 37.28
N LEU A 961 28.35 10.63 37.74
CA LEU A 961 28.07 10.89 39.16
C LEU A 961 27.00 9.94 39.73
N THR A 962 26.16 9.36 38.88
CA THR A 962 25.12 8.41 39.29
C THR A 962 25.75 7.11 39.78
N GLU A 963 25.25 6.62 40.91
CA GLU A 963 25.65 5.34 41.50
C GLU A 963 24.60 4.24 41.27
N ILE A 964 23.64 4.47 40.37
CA ILE A 964 22.53 3.56 40.09
C ILE A 964 22.99 2.13 39.75
N LYS A 965 22.26 1.12 40.26
CA LYS A 965 22.42 -0.30 39.93
C LYS A 965 21.27 -0.82 39.05
N PRO A 966 21.57 -1.67 38.03
CA PRO A 966 22.89 -2.02 37.50
C PRO A 966 23.65 -0.80 36.96
N THR A 967 24.97 -0.81 37.16
CA THR A 967 25.86 0.28 36.72
C THR A 967 25.91 0.30 35.19
N PRO A 968 25.86 1.49 34.55
CA PRO A 968 25.98 1.60 33.11
C PRO A 968 27.27 0.95 32.58
N ASP A 969 27.18 0.19 31.50
CA ASP A 969 28.38 -0.28 30.78
C ASP A 969 29.00 0.84 29.93
N LEU A 970 30.19 0.61 29.36
CA LEU A 970 30.91 1.60 28.54
C LEU A 970 30.06 2.18 27.39
N SER A 971 29.21 1.40 26.74
CA SER A 971 28.35 1.87 25.65
C SER A 971 27.18 2.71 26.17
N GLN A 972 26.66 2.38 27.36
CA GLN A 972 25.62 3.13 28.05
C GLN A 972 26.19 4.45 28.61
N GLU A 973 27.39 4.43 29.20
CA GLU A 973 28.10 5.62 29.69
C GLU A 973 28.34 6.62 28.55
N ARG A 974 28.91 6.16 27.43
CA ARG A 974 29.10 7.00 26.23
C ARG A 974 27.78 7.63 25.75
N SER A 975 26.69 6.87 25.79
CA SER A 975 25.37 7.35 25.37
C SER A 975 24.81 8.41 26.33
N ILE A 976 25.02 8.24 27.64
CA ILE A 976 24.63 9.22 28.66
C ILE A 976 25.43 10.51 28.48
N HIS A 977 26.76 10.41 28.31
CA HIS A 977 27.60 11.59 28.05
C HIS A 977 27.16 12.35 26.80
N LEU A 978 26.94 11.64 25.68
CA LEU A 978 26.43 12.27 24.47
C LEU A 978 25.09 13.00 24.70
N ALA A 979 24.20 12.38 25.47
CA ALA A 979 22.90 12.96 25.79
C ALA A 979 22.98 14.21 26.68
N LEU A 980 23.98 14.29 27.56
CA LEU A 980 24.24 15.47 28.39
C LEU A 980 24.92 16.58 27.60
N GLU A 981 25.85 16.24 26.70
CA GLU A 981 26.60 17.21 25.90
C GLU A 981 25.75 17.89 24.82
N LYS A 982 24.75 17.20 24.26
CA LYS A 982 23.96 17.70 23.12
C LYS A 982 22.55 18.10 23.54
N VAL A 983 22.04 19.18 22.92
CA VAL A 983 20.65 19.64 23.11
C VAL A 983 19.65 18.61 22.59
N ILE A 984 19.99 17.91 21.51
CA ILE A 984 19.19 16.80 20.97
C ILE A 984 20.12 15.66 20.56
N SER A 985 19.78 14.43 20.98
CA SER A 985 20.59 13.24 20.72
C SER A 985 19.74 11.98 20.60
N GLY A 986 20.32 10.94 19.98
CA GLY A 986 19.74 9.62 19.86
C GLY A 986 20.50 8.56 20.70
N ILE A 987 19.77 7.62 21.29
CA ILE A 987 20.34 6.39 21.85
C ILE A 987 19.73 5.22 21.08
N GLN A 988 20.56 4.51 20.33
CA GLN A 988 20.16 3.29 19.65
C GLN A 988 20.38 2.09 20.56
N GLY A 989 19.35 1.29 20.81
CA GLY A 989 19.48 0.09 21.63
C GLY A 989 18.76 -1.11 21.02
N PRO A 990 19.50 -2.11 20.50
CA PRO A 990 18.94 -3.41 20.14
C PRO A 990 18.12 -4.07 21.26
N PRO A 991 17.32 -5.11 20.97
CA PRO A 991 16.58 -5.84 21.99
C PRO A 991 17.52 -6.39 23.06
N GLY A 992 17.24 -6.10 24.34
CA GLY A 992 18.00 -6.61 25.48
C GLY A 992 19.23 -5.80 25.91
N THR A 993 19.53 -4.69 25.25
CA THR A 993 20.73 -3.89 25.58
C THR A 993 20.58 -2.88 26.73
N GLY A 994 19.43 -2.91 27.43
CA GLY A 994 19.21 -2.09 28.62
C GLY A 994 18.71 -0.66 28.37
N LYS A 995 18.09 -0.34 27.23
CA LYS A 995 17.50 1.00 26.91
C LYS A 995 16.85 1.73 28.10
N SER A 996 15.83 1.13 28.70
CA SER A 996 15.09 1.75 29.81
C SER A 996 15.94 1.89 31.09
N GLN A 997 16.98 1.05 31.27
CA GLN A 997 17.94 1.22 32.37
C GLN A 997 18.87 2.41 32.10
N THR A 998 19.34 2.57 30.86
CA THR A 998 20.15 3.72 30.45
C THR A 998 19.39 5.04 30.62
N ILE A 999 18.08 5.07 30.31
CA ILE A 999 17.22 6.24 30.56
C ILE A 999 17.14 6.56 32.06
N ALA A 1000 16.95 5.55 32.91
CA ALA A 1000 16.90 5.76 34.36
C ALA A 1000 18.22 6.34 34.90
N ALA A 1001 19.36 5.81 34.44
CA ALA A 1001 20.68 6.32 34.79
C ALA A 1001 20.93 7.75 34.29
N LEU A 1002 20.50 8.07 33.06
CA LEU A 1002 20.58 9.41 32.49
C LEU A 1002 19.79 10.43 33.31
N ILE A 1003 18.59 10.07 33.76
CA ILE A 1003 17.73 10.97 34.56
C ILE A 1003 18.37 11.26 35.91
N ASP A 1004 18.90 10.22 36.57
CA ASP A 1004 19.60 10.36 37.84
C ASP A 1004 20.84 11.24 37.71
N GLU A 1005 21.67 10.96 36.69
CA GLU A 1005 22.85 11.75 36.37
C GLU A 1005 22.50 13.22 36.09
N TYR A 1006 21.49 13.46 35.26
CA TYR A 1006 21.05 14.81 34.90
C TYR A 1006 20.55 15.59 36.12
N TYR A 1007 19.77 14.95 37.00
CA TYR A 1007 19.27 15.57 38.22
C TYR A 1007 20.42 15.94 39.18
N ILE A 1008 21.35 15.02 39.43
CA ILE A 1008 22.52 15.26 40.30
C ILE A 1008 23.33 16.46 39.78
N ARG A 1009 23.60 16.51 38.47
CA ARG A 1009 24.33 17.63 37.85
C ARG A 1009 23.61 18.96 38.01
N CYS A 1010 22.30 19.00 37.76
CA CYS A 1010 21.50 20.23 37.91
C CYS A 1010 21.50 20.74 39.36
N VAL A 1011 21.35 19.85 40.34
CA VAL A 1011 21.39 20.23 41.76
C VAL A 1011 22.78 20.73 42.14
N ASN A 1012 23.84 20.04 41.70
CA ASN A 1012 25.22 20.45 41.96
C ASN A 1012 25.60 21.78 41.29
N SER A 1013 24.94 22.14 40.17
CA SER A 1013 25.10 23.44 39.52
C SER A 1013 24.23 24.55 40.13
N GLY A 1014 23.54 24.28 41.25
CA GLY A 1014 22.71 25.25 41.97
C GLY A 1014 21.30 25.46 41.41
N LYS A 1015 20.80 24.56 40.55
CA LYS A 1015 19.46 24.68 39.95
C LYS A 1015 18.39 24.19 40.94
N GLU A 1016 17.54 25.11 41.41
CA GLU A 1016 16.51 24.82 42.42
C GLU A 1016 15.29 24.04 41.89
N SER A 1017 15.04 24.09 40.57
CA SER A 1017 13.89 23.44 39.92
C SER A 1017 14.32 22.62 38.70
N VAL A 1018 14.06 21.31 38.73
CA VAL A 1018 14.34 20.36 37.64
C VAL A 1018 13.06 19.66 37.22
N LYS A 1019 12.58 19.98 36.02
CA LYS A 1019 11.33 19.47 35.43
C LYS A 1019 11.66 18.49 34.31
N ILE A 1020 11.27 17.23 34.46
CA ILE A 1020 11.58 16.16 33.50
C ILE A 1020 10.29 15.58 32.90
N LEU A 1021 10.26 15.40 31.59
CA LEU A 1021 9.19 14.68 30.88
C LEU A 1021 9.72 13.35 30.34
N ILE A 1022 8.98 12.29 30.60
CA ILE A 1022 9.20 10.98 29.99
C ILE A 1022 7.96 10.63 29.19
N THR A 1023 8.18 10.31 27.91
CA THR A 1023 7.10 9.95 26.99
C THR A 1023 7.46 8.72 26.18
N ALA A 1024 6.42 7.98 25.80
CA ALA A 1024 6.50 6.85 24.88
C ALA A 1024 5.14 6.66 24.22
N PHE A 1025 5.08 5.85 23.15
CA PHE A 1025 3.83 5.55 22.47
C PHE A 1025 2.84 4.77 23.36
N SER A 1026 3.34 3.81 24.16
CA SER A 1026 2.50 2.92 24.98
C SER A 1026 2.58 3.19 26.48
N HIS A 1027 1.47 2.99 27.19
CA HIS A 1027 1.46 3.03 28.66
C HIS A 1027 2.31 1.91 29.29
N ALA A 1028 2.52 0.79 28.59
CA ALA A 1028 3.35 -0.31 29.08
C ALA A 1028 4.82 0.12 29.20
N ALA A 1029 5.39 0.76 28.17
CA ALA A 1029 6.74 1.31 28.20
C ALA A 1029 6.89 2.36 29.32
N ILE A 1030 5.91 3.25 29.45
CA ILE A 1030 5.87 4.26 30.53
C ILE A 1030 5.93 3.60 31.92
N ARG A 1031 5.13 2.56 32.17
CA ARG A 1031 5.11 1.87 33.47
C ARG A 1031 6.44 1.19 33.79
N VAL A 1032 7.13 0.64 32.79
CA VAL A 1032 8.47 0.05 32.98
C VAL A 1032 9.47 1.11 33.45
N LEU A 1033 9.45 2.30 32.86
CA LEU A 1033 10.33 3.39 33.28
C LEU A 1033 9.97 3.94 34.66
N ILE A 1034 8.68 4.13 34.96
CA ILE A 1034 8.23 4.51 36.31
C ILE A 1034 8.81 3.54 37.34
N LYS A 1035 8.66 2.22 37.09
CA LYS A 1035 9.18 1.19 37.98
C LYS A 1035 10.70 1.30 38.15
N LYS A 1036 11.46 1.40 37.05
CA LYS A 1036 12.93 1.45 37.10
C LYS A 1036 13.48 2.66 37.85
N ILE A 1037 12.88 3.83 37.68
CA ILE A 1037 13.33 5.06 38.36
C ILE A 1037 12.92 5.02 39.83
N ARG A 1038 11.65 4.65 40.10
CA ARG A 1038 11.11 4.55 41.47
C ARG A 1038 11.86 3.53 42.34
N GLU A 1039 12.24 2.38 41.76
CA GLU A 1039 12.96 1.31 42.46
C GLU A 1039 14.49 1.45 42.38
N GLY A 1040 14.99 2.53 41.77
CA GLY A 1040 16.42 2.76 41.57
C GLY A 1040 17.19 2.85 42.89
N LYS A 1041 18.29 2.10 42.99
CA LYS A 1041 19.14 2.04 44.19
C LYS A 1041 20.61 2.19 43.85
N ASP A 1042 21.37 2.72 44.80
CA ASP A 1042 22.83 2.80 44.74
C ASP A 1042 23.51 1.46 45.11
N ILE A 1043 24.84 1.45 45.15
CA ILE A 1043 25.64 0.28 45.51
C ILE A 1043 25.40 -0.23 46.94
N ASN A 1044 24.92 0.64 47.84
CA ASN A 1044 24.63 0.32 49.23
C ASN A 1044 23.14 -0.04 49.44
N GLY A 1045 22.34 -0.09 48.37
CA GLY A 1045 20.92 -0.40 48.42
C GLY A 1045 20.03 0.76 48.86
N LYS A 1046 20.58 1.99 48.98
CA LYS A 1046 19.83 3.20 49.31
C LYS A 1046 19.15 3.75 48.04
N PRO A 1047 17.95 4.38 48.15
CA PRO A 1047 17.30 4.99 47.00
C PRO A 1047 18.17 6.08 46.35
N ILE A 1048 18.25 6.09 45.02
CA ILE A 1048 18.99 7.11 44.26
C ILE A 1048 18.27 8.48 44.31
N PRO A 1049 18.96 9.62 44.12
CA PRO A 1049 18.35 10.94 44.16
C PRO A 1049 17.09 11.10 43.28
N SER A 1050 17.12 10.61 42.04
CA SER A 1050 15.96 10.70 41.13
C SER A 1050 14.77 9.80 41.53
N SER A 1051 14.96 8.81 42.42
CA SER A 1051 13.85 8.03 42.97
C SER A 1051 13.07 8.79 44.05
N GLN A 1052 13.65 9.86 44.58
CA GLN A 1052 13.10 10.65 45.68
C GLN A 1052 12.40 11.93 45.24
N ILE A 1053 12.48 12.33 43.97
CA ILE A 1053 11.71 13.46 43.42
C ILE A 1053 10.25 13.08 43.15
N GLN A 1054 9.35 14.07 43.12
CA GLN A 1054 7.94 13.82 42.83
C GLN A 1054 7.75 13.15 41.46
N ILE A 1055 7.06 12.00 41.44
CA ILE A 1055 6.76 11.23 40.22
C ILE A 1055 5.27 11.32 39.94
N ILE A 1056 4.89 11.79 38.75
CA ILE A 1056 3.50 11.96 38.35
C ILE A 1056 3.21 11.08 37.14
N PHE A 1057 2.16 10.26 37.21
CA PHE A 1057 1.67 9.47 36.09
C PHE A 1057 0.41 10.10 35.51
N LEU A 1058 0.56 10.77 34.36
CA LEU A 1058 -0.56 11.34 33.62
C LEU A 1058 -1.14 10.31 32.65
N HIS A 1059 -2.36 9.86 32.92
CA HIS A 1059 -2.98 8.79 32.15
C HIS A 1059 -4.48 8.99 31.83
N SER A 1060 -4.98 8.19 30.90
CA SER A 1060 -6.41 8.16 30.57
C SER A 1060 -7.22 7.51 31.69
N ILE A 1061 -8.51 7.84 31.82
CA ILE A 1061 -9.45 7.23 32.80
C ILE A 1061 -9.55 5.69 32.75
N HIS A 1062 -9.09 5.07 31.66
CA HIS A 1062 -9.13 3.63 31.46
C HIS A 1062 -7.90 2.91 32.01
N GLN A 1063 -6.84 3.65 32.35
CA GLN A 1063 -5.64 3.12 32.98
C GLN A 1063 -5.78 3.16 34.49
N LYS A 1064 -5.16 2.21 35.17
CA LYS A 1064 -5.12 2.17 36.64
C LYS A 1064 -3.96 3.04 37.16
N PRO A 1065 -4.10 3.69 38.32
CA PRO A 1065 -2.98 4.36 38.98
C PRO A 1065 -1.87 3.36 39.35
N ILE A 1066 -0.69 3.87 39.68
CA ILE A 1066 0.42 3.06 40.17
C ILE A 1066 0.22 2.83 41.68
N PRO A 1067 0.21 1.58 42.16
CA PRO A 1067 0.00 1.32 43.58
C PRO A 1067 1.19 1.78 44.45
N SER A 1068 0.88 2.22 45.67
CA SER A 1068 1.87 2.46 46.72
C SER A 1068 2.66 1.18 47.02
N GLN A 1069 3.96 1.33 47.31
CA GLN A 1069 4.90 0.24 47.55
C GLN A 1069 5.82 0.64 48.70
N PRO A 1070 5.95 -0.20 49.75
CA PRO A 1070 6.80 0.10 50.89
C PRO A 1070 8.26 0.36 50.47
N GLY A 1071 8.89 1.39 51.06
CA GLY A 1071 10.28 1.75 50.79
C GLY A 1071 10.52 2.48 49.45
N CYS A 1072 9.46 2.81 48.71
CA CYS A 1072 9.52 3.61 47.49
C CYS A 1072 8.64 4.85 47.64
N ARG A 1073 9.02 5.96 46.99
CA ARG A 1073 8.15 7.15 46.91
C ARG A 1073 6.84 6.81 46.19
N ASP A 1074 5.74 7.42 46.64
CA ASP A 1074 4.44 7.29 45.97
C ASP A 1074 4.43 8.01 44.62
N VAL A 1075 3.60 7.51 43.71
CA VAL A 1075 3.43 8.06 42.37
C VAL A 1075 2.09 8.77 42.32
N ASP A 1076 2.13 10.08 42.09
CA ASP A 1076 0.94 10.91 41.99
C ASP A 1076 0.14 10.56 40.73
N ASP A 1077 -1.16 10.38 40.91
CA ASP A 1077 -2.11 10.05 39.86
C ASP A 1077 -2.73 11.32 39.26
N LEU A 1078 -2.49 11.60 37.98
CA LEU A 1078 -3.08 12.73 37.28
C LEU A 1078 -3.98 12.26 36.13
N VAL A 1079 -5.29 12.51 36.26
CA VAL A 1079 -6.28 12.01 35.31
C VAL A 1079 -7.22 13.13 34.84
N ARG A 1080 -7.44 13.18 33.52
CA ARG A 1080 -8.44 14.04 32.88
C ARG A 1080 -9.73 13.28 32.62
N SER A 1081 -10.85 13.72 33.22
CA SER A 1081 -12.19 13.14 33.04
C SER A 1081 -13.16 14.17 32.48
N GLY A 1082 -13.41 14.13 31.17
CA GLY A 1082 -14.26 15.14 30.52
C GLY A 1082 -13.57 16.50 30.47
N SER A 1083 -14.09 17.52 31.14
CA SER A 1083 -13.46 18.84 31.30
C SER A 1083 -12.77 19.02 32.66
N THR A 1084 -12.87 18.04 33.56
CA THR A 1084 -12.28 18.11 34.90
C THR A 1084 -10.97 17.35 34.97
N TRP A 1085 -10.09 17.80 35.86
CA TRP A 1085 -8.83 17.17 36.17
C TRP A 1085 -8.82 16.77 37.64
N LYS A 1086 -8.21 15.64 37.94
CA LYS A 1086 -8.05 15.11 39.30
C LYS A 1086 -6.59 14.79 39.53
N LEU A 1087 -6.07 15.23 40.67
CA LEU A 1087 -4.77 14.85 41.20
C LEU A 1087 -5.02 13.99 42.44
N ASN A 1088 -4.52 12.75 42.44
CA ASN A 1088 -4.71 11.77 43.53
C ASN A 1088 -6.19 11.57 43.89
N ASP A 1089 -7.05 11.44 42.87
CA ASP A 1089 -8.51 11.38 42.97
C ASP A 1089 -9.22 12.59 43.62
N GLN A 1090 -8.46 13.61 44.03
CA GLN A 1090 -9.01 14.83 44.61
C GLN A 1090 -9.63 15.71 43.53
N THR A 1091 -10.83 16.20 43.79
CA THR A 1091 -11.52 17.16 42.92
C THR A 1091 -11.18 18.59 43.33
N LYS A 1092 -11.22 19.52 42.37
CA LYS A 1092 -10.95 20.97 42.57
C LYS A 1092 -9.50 21.33 42.95
N THR A 1093 -8.56 20.40 42.92
CA THR A 1093 -7.13 20.66 43.13
C THR A 1093 -6.45 21.23 41.88
N VAL A 1094 -6.85 20.76 40.69
CA VAL A 1094 -6.38 21.27 39.40
C VAL A 1094 -7.58 21.80 38.62
N THR A 1095 -7.69 23.12 38.53
CA THR A 1095 -8.81 23.82 37.89
C THR A 1095 -8.30 24.84 36.87
N GLU A 1096 -9.19 25.64 36.28
CA GLU A 1096 -8.77 26.75 35.41
C GLU A 1096 -8.10 27.89 36.19
N THR A 1097 -8.38 28.01 37.50
CA THR A 1097 -7.81 29.05 38.37
C THR A 1097 -6.64 28.54 39.22
N ILE A 1098 -6.63 27.25 39.55
CA ILE A 1098 -5.55 26.57 40.26
C ILE A 1098 -4.81 25.69 39.25
N LEU A 1099 -3.75 26.26 38.67
CA LEU A 1099 -2.90 25.60 37.70
C LEU A 1099 -2.11 24.45 38.34
N LEU A 1100 -1.77 23.44 37.54
CA LEU A 1100 -1.15 22.20 37.98
C LEU A 1100 0.13 22.46 38.77
N GLU A 1101 1.01 23.33 38.26
CA GLU A 1101 2.31 23.66 38.85
C GLU A 1101 2.23 24.23 40.27
N LYS A 1102 1.09 24.81 40.68
CA LYS A 1102 0.89 25.26 42.07
C LYS A 1102 0.74 24.09 43.06
N SER A 1103 0.44 22.91 42.53
CA SER A 1103 0.27 21.66 43.29
C SER A 1103 1.46 20.71 43.14
N LEU A 1104 2.53 21.12 42.44
CA LEU A 1104 3.73 20.33 42.22
C LEU A 1104 4.91 20.84 43.06
N GLU A 1105 5.82 19.93 43.41
CA GLU A 1105 7.12 20.28 44.00
C GLU A 1105 8.00 21.03 42.99
N PRO A 1106 9.04 21.78 43.44
CA PRO A 1106 9.94 22.48 42.52
C PRO A 1106 10.63 21.55 41.49
N SER A 1107 10.90 20.29 41.86
CA SER A 1107 11.50 19.29 40.99
C SER A 1107 10.61 18.05 40.88
N PHE A 1108 10.29 17.65 39.64
CA PHE A 1108 9.35 16.55 39.39
C PHE A 1108 9.60 15.86 38.04
N ILE A 1109 9.08 14.63 37.92
CA ILE A 1109 9.03 13.86 36.68
C ILE A 1109 7.59 13.60 36.28
N ILE A 1110 7.18 14.04 35.09
CA ILE A 1110 5.89 13.67 34.49
C ILE A 1110 6.08 12.54 33.48
N PHE A 1111 5.25 11.51 33.61
CA PHE A 1111 5.15 10.41 32.67
C PHE A 1111 3.84 10.49 31.91
N ALA A 1112 3.89 10.66 30.59
CA ALA A 1112 2.68 10.83 29.78
C ALA A 1112 2.89 10.39 28.33
N ASN A 1113 1.84 9.86 27.70
CA ASN A 1113 1.84 9.65 26.25
C ASN A 1113 1.37 10.92 25.51
N ALA A 1114 1.57 10.94 24.20
CA ALA A 1114 1.22 12.08 23.34
C ALA A 1114 -0.25 12.51 23.44
N HIS A 1115 -1.17 11.55 23.63
CA HIS A 1115 -2.59 11.84 23.77
C HIS A 1115 -2.92 12.63 25.03
N GLN A 1116 -2.28 12.31 26.17
CA GLN A 1116 -2.50 13.08 27.40
C GLN A 1116 -1.76 14.42 27.38
N LEU A 1117 -0.54 14.45 26.84
CA LEU A 1117 0.25 15.67 26.68
C LEU A 1117 -0.47 16.75 25.86
N TYR A 1118 -1.22 16.35 24.82
CA TYR A 1118 -2.06 17.27 24.06
C TYR A 1118 -3.00 18.11 24.96
N TYR A 1119 -3.59 17.48 25.98
CA TYR A 1119 -4.55 18.10 26.89
C TYR A 1119 -3.89 18.82 28.07
N LEU A 1120 -2.67 18.48 28.47
CA LEU A 1120 -1.98 19.07 29.62
C LEU A 1120 -1.92 20.61 29.58
N ARG A 1121 -1.84 21.18 28.37
CA ARG A 1121 -1.90 22.64 28.13
C ARG A 1121 -3.14 23.30 28.76
N GLU A 1122 -4.26 22.58 28.92
CA GLU A 1122 -5.49 23.12 29.50
C GLU A 1122 -5.34 23.54 30.98
N ARG A 1123 -4.29 23.10 31.68
CA ARG A 1123 -4.17 23.23 33.15
C ARG A 1123 -2.80 23.70 33.63
N ILE A 1124 -2.02 24.32 32.77
CA ILE A 1124 -0.71 24.87 33.10
C ILE A 1124 -0.66 26.34 32.68
N ASP A 1125 0.27 27.11 33.25
CA ASP A 1125 0.64 28.41 32.72
C ASP A 1125 1.23 28.21 31.32
N GLU A 1126 0.49 28.67 30.31
CA GLU A 1126 0.91 28.49 28.92
C GLU A 1126 2.27 29.11 28.65
N ASP A 1127 2.66 30.20 29.34
CA ASP A 1127 3.87 30.98 29.11
C ASP A 1127 5.09 30.54 29.92
N ASN A 1128 4.88 30.03 31.13
CA ASN A 1128 5.97 29.73 32.05
C ASN A 1128 6.21 28.22 32.31
N PHE A 1129 5.38 27.34 31.74
CA PHE A 1129 5.53 25.89 31.93
C PHE A 1129 6.34 25.23 30.81
N SER A 1130 7.50 24.68 31.18
CA SER A 1130 8.41 23.95 30.29
C SER A 1130 9.18 22.85 31.03
N PHE A 1131 9.76 21.92 30.27
CA PHE A 1131 10.65 20.87 30.80
C PHE A 1131 12.11 21.17 30.48
N ASN A 1132 13.01 20.83 31.41
CA ASN A 1132 14.45 20.93 31.20
C ASN A 1132 14.99 19.73 30.41
N LEU A 1133 14.42 18.55 30.63
CA LEU A 1133 14.78 17.30 29.93
C LEU A 1133 13.51 16.59 29.43
N ILE A 1134 13.50 16.19 28.16
CA ILE A 1134 12.47 15.34 27.56
C ILE A 1134 13.12 14.05 27.07
N CYS A 1135 12.76 12.92 27.66
CA CYS A 1135 13.19 11.59 27.20
C CYS A 1135 12.04 10.89 26.46
N VAL A 1136 12.33 10.35 25.29
CA VAL A 1136 11.39 9.59 24.47
C VAL A 1136 11.84 8.14 24.40
N ASP A 1137 11.13 7.24 25.07
CA ASP A 1137 11.40 5.79 24.98
C ASP A 1137 10.59 5.15 23.86
N GLU A 1138 11.09 4.03 23.34
CA GLU A 1138 10.51 3.29 22.22
C GLU A 1138 10.17 4.21 21.03
N ALA A 1139 11.06 5.17 20.73
CA ALA A 1139 10.88 6.16 19.67
C ALA A 1139 10.77 5.56 18.27
N SER A 1140 11.17 4.30 18.09
CA SER A 1140 10.94 3.53 16.86
C SER A 1140 9.48 3.16 16.64
N GLN A 1141 8.66 3.18 17.68
CA GLN A 1141 7.22 2.91 17.64
C GLN A 1141 6.37 4.20 17.70
N LEU A 1142 7.00 5.37 17.80
CA LEU A 1142 6.32 6.65 17.91
C LEU A 1142 6.31 7.40 16.57
N PRO A 1143 5.14 7.74 16.00
CA PRO A 1143 5.08 8.61 14.82
C PRO A 1143 5.53 10.05 15.13
N VAL A 1144 6.11 10.74 14.15
CA VAL A 1144 6.72 12.08 14.33
C VAL A 1144 5.70 13.13 14.78
N ASP A 1145 4.52 13.12 14.17
CA ASP A 1145 3.42 14.04 14.46
C ASP A 1145 2.91 13.92 15.91
N HIS A 1146 3.04 12.74 16.54
CA HIS A 1146 2.73 12.53 17.94
C HIS A 1146 3.68 13.29 18.88
N PHE A 1147 4.95 13.43 18.49
CA PHE A 1147 5.96 14.12 19.28
C PHE A 1147 5.74 15.64 19.39
N MET A 1148 4.97 16.24 18.48
CA MET A 1148 4.55 17.65 18.57
C MET A 1148 3.85 17.98 19.90
N SER A 1149 3.17 16.99 20.50
CA SER A 1149 2.53 17.14 21.82
C SER A 1149 3.52 17.29 22.98
N SER A 1150 4.77 16.84 22.81
CA SER A 1150 5.87 17.10 23.74
C SER A 1150 6.56 18.42 23.45
N LEU A 1151 6.74 18.76 22.15
CA LEU A 1151 7.46 19.96 21.72
C LEU A 1151 6.79 21.29 22.11
N GLN A 1152 5.50 21.29 22.47
CA GLN A 1152 4.84 22.46 23.05
C GLN A 1152 5.34 22.85 24.45
N PHE A 1153 6.11 21.98 25.11
CA PHE A 1153 6.64 22.18 26.46
C PHE A 1153 8.17 22.34 26.50
N VAL A 1154 8.81 22.60 25.36
CA VAL A 1154 10.21 23.03 25.37
C VAL A 1154 10.29 24.46 25.93
N ASN A 1155 11.44 24.82 26.49
CA ASN A 1155 11.72 26.18 26.96
C ASN A 1155 11.45 27.18 25.82
N LYS A 1156 10.60 28.15 26.13
CA LYS A 1156 10.15 29.12 25.15
C LYS A 1156 11.28 30.10 24.85
N HIS A 1157 11.78 30.02 23.63
CA HIS A 1157 12.71 31.00 23.10
C HIS A 1157 12.35 31.39 21.67
N LYS A 1158 12.62 32.65 21.31
CA LYS A 1158 12.54 33.13 19.92
C LYS A 1158 13.94 33.09 19.31
N PHE A 1159 14.10 32.26 18.28
CA PHE A 1159 15.36 32.14 17.56
C PHE A 1159 15.34 33.07 16.36
N ILE A 1160 16.35 33.92 16.23
CA ILE A 1160 16.57 34.72 15.03
C ILE A 1160 17.54 33.94 14.15
N ILE A 1161 17.01 33.34 13.08
CA ILE A 1161 17.77 32.43 12.21
C ILE A 1161 17.85 33.05 10.83
N LYS A 1162 19.06 33.27 10.32
CA LYS A 1162 19.26 33.77 8.96
C LYS A 1162 20.20 32.87 8.13
N PRO A 1163 19.99 32.79 6.81
CA PRO A 1163 20.98 32.26 5.88
C PRO A 1163 22.12 33.25 5.63
N LYS A 1164 23.16 32.81 4.91
CA LYS A 1164 24.27 33.68 4.49
C LYS A 1164 23.83 34.80 3.56
N ILE A 1165 22.84 34.53 2.70
CA ILE A 1165 22.28 35.47 1.74
C ILE A 1165 20.78 35.56 2.02
N THR A 1166 20.26 36.78 2.11
CA THR A 1166 18.82 37.04 2.29
C THR A 1166 18.28 37.82 1.11
N GLY A 1167 17.22 37.31 0.47
CA GLY A 1167 16.48 38.05 -0.55
C GLY A 1167 15.35 38.91 0.02
N GLU A 1168 14.68 39.66 -0.85
CA GLU A 1168 13.50 40.44 -0.48
C GLU A 1168 12.33 39.53 -0.04
N PRO A 1169 11.56 39.91 1.00
CA PRO A 1169 10.41 39.13 1.45
C PRO A 1169 9.45 38.78 0.31
N LYS A 1170 8.87 37.57 0.35
CA LYS A 1170 7.93 37.05 -0.67
C LYS A 1170 8.51 36.90 -2.08
N THR A 1171 9.79 37.13 -2.30
CA THR A 1171 10.43 36.76 -3.56
C THR A 1171 10.80 35.27 -3.55
N LYS A 1172 10.76 34.63 -4.72
CA LYS A 1172 10.98 33.19 -4.89
C LYS A 1172 12.47 32.86 -4.73
N ILE A 1173 12.76 31.79 -4.01
CA ILE A 1173 14.12 31.24 -3.90
C ILE A 1173 14.39 30.35 -5.11
N THR A 1174 15.51 30.60 -5.80
CA THR A 1174 15.93 29.88 -7.01
C THR A 1174 17.04 28.86 -6.72
N GLU A 1175 17.96 29.19 -5.81
CA GLU A 1175 19.10 28.33 -5.48
C GLU A 1175 18.91 27.62 -4.13
N ILE A 1176 19.09 26.30 -4.13
CA ILE A 1176 18.95 25.47 -2.92
C ILE A 1176 20.02 25.82 -1.87
N ASP A 1177 21.23 26.17 -2.31
CA ASP A 1177 22.36 26.42 -1.42
C ASP A 1177 22.17 27.68 -0.56
N ASP A 1178 21.38 28.66 -1.03
CA ASP A 1178 21.06 29.89 -0.29
C ASP A 1178 20.38 29.61 1.05
N ILE A 1179 19.58 28.55 1.11
CA ILE A 1179 18.80 28.19 2.30
C ILE A 1179 19.36 26.97 3.03
N LYS A 1180 20.27 26.22 2.42
CA LYS A 1180 20.80 24.96 2.97
C LYS A 1180 21.54 25.18 4.28
N HIS A 1181 22.25 26.30 4.39
CA HIS A 1181 23.03 26.66 5.57
C HIS A 1181 22.38 27.82 6.32
N LEU A 1182 21.91 27.55 7.54
CA LEU A 1182 21.37 28.54 8.46
C LEU A 1182 22.29 28.72 9.68
N SER A 1183 22.24 29.91 10.27
CA SER A 1183 22.93 30.28 11.52
C SER A 1183 22.05 31.13 12.43
N PHE A 1184 22.32 31.09 13.73
CA PHE A 1184 21.71 31.99 14.70
C PHE A 1184 22.41 33.34 14.67
N GLU A 1185 21.64 34.41 14.83
CA GLU A 1185 22.17 35.76 15.04
C GLU A 1185 22.17 36.17 16.51
N ASN A 1186 21.28 35.60 17.33
CA ASN A 1186 21.21 35.90 18.76
C ASN A 1186 22.09 34.96 19.59
N ASN A 1187 22.72 35.49 20.64
CA ASN A 1187 23.47 34.70 21.61
C ASN A 1187 22.49 33.93 22.50
N LEU A 1188 22.75 32.63 22.68
CA LEU A 1188 21.84 31.69 23.31
C LEU A 1188 22.61 30.95 24.39
N ASP A 1189 22.16 31.09 25.63
CA ASP A 1189 22.69 30.29 26.72
C ASP A 1189 22.08 28.87 26.65
N PRO A 1190 22.91 27.83 26.47
CA PRO A 1190 22.45 26.44 26.40
C PRO A 1190 21.63 25.97 27.62
N ASP A 1191 21.83 26.56 28.79
CA ASP A 1191 21.17 26.14 30.04
C ASP A 1191 19.67 26.48 30.08
N PHE A 1192 19.24 27.37 29.18
CA PHE A 1192 17.84 27.71 28.95
C PHE A 1192 17.21 26.89 27.80
N LEU A 1193 17.92 25.93 27.22
CA LEU A 1193 17.36 25.02 26.22
C LEU A 1193 16.87 23.72 26.88
N THR A 1194 15.82 23.14 26.30
CA THR A 1194 15.34 21.81 26.71
C THR A 1194 16.17 20.73 26.06
N LYS A 1195 16.82 19.86 26.84
CA LYS A 1195 17.50 18.69 26.30
C LYS A 1195 16.47 17.64 25.85
N ILE A 1196 16.65 17.06 24.67
CA ILE A 1196 15.77 16.02 24.11
C ILE A 1196 16.59 14.77 23.79
N VAL A 1197 16.18 13.64 24.35
CA VAL A 1197 16.87 12.35 24.16
C VAL A 1197 15.90 11.34 23.57
N ILE A 1198 16.23 10.84 22.38
CA ILE A 1198 15.38 9.96 21.59
C ILE A 1198 15.96 8.55 21.64
N VAL A 1199 15.25 7.62 22.28
CA VAL A 1199 15.73 6.26 22.52
C VAL A 1199 14.92 5.27 21.70
N GLY A 1200 15.60 4.45 20.90
CA GLY A 1200 14.92 3.53 19.99
C GLY A 1200 15.87 2.56 19.29
N ASP A 1201 15.38 1.92 18.25
CA ASP A 1201 16.13 0.98 17.41
C ASP A 1201 15.56 0.96 15.98
N HIS A 1202 16.37 1.36 14.99
CA HIS A 1202 15.92 1.42 13.60
C HIS A 1202 15.72 0.03 12.96
N ASN A 1203 16.22 -1.04 13.60
CA ASN A 1203 16.05 -2.42 13.15
C ASN A 1203 14.76 -3.08 13.67
N GLN A 1204 14.03 -2.41 14.56
CA GLN A 1204 12.70 -2.87 14.97
C GLN A 1204 11.65 -2.50 13.92
N LEU A 1205 10.54 -3.25 13.91
CA LEU A 1205 9.41 -2.98 13.05
C LEU A 1205 8.91 -1.53 13.27
N PRO A 1206 8.56 -0.81 12.20
CA PRO A 1206 8.00 0.54 12.31
C PRO A 1206 6.65 0.53 13.07
N PRO A 1207 6.12 1.72 13.44
CA PRO A 1207 4.82 1.79 14.09
C PRO A 1207 3.74 1.12 13.22
N VAL A 1208 2.84 0.38 13.87
CA VAL A 1208 1.76 -0.32 13.17
C VAL A 1208 0.73 0.72 12.70
N HIS A 1209 0.65 0.90 11.38
CA HIS A 1209 -0.36 1.74 10.74
C HIS A 1209 -1.29 0.86 9.89
N PRO A 1210 -2.61 1.19 9.83
CA PRO A 1210 -3.55 0.54 8.90
C PRO A 1210 -3.18 0.72 7.43
N VAL A 1211 -2.47 1.82 7.12
CA VAL A 1211 -1.99 2.13 5.78
C VAL A 1211 -0.47 2.27 5.82
N PRO A 1212 0.28 1.61 4.92
CA PRO A 1212 1.72 1.82 4.83
C PRO A 1212 2.01 3.25 4.32
N PRO A 1213 3.05 3.93 4.82
CA PRO A 1213 3.45 5.23 4.31
C PRO A 1213 3.92 5.12 2.84
N PRO A 1214 3.61 6.09 1.97
CA PRO A 1214 4.17 6.15 0.62
C PRO A 1214 5.70 6.21 0.67
N LYS A 1215 6.37 5.53 -0.26
CA LYS A 1215 7.83 5.36 -0.28
C LYS A 1215 8.58 6.70 -0.22
N ASN A 1216 8.13 7.71 -0.97
CA ASN A 1216 8.78 9.03 -1.02
C ASN A 1216 8.54 9.88 0.24
N LEU A 1217 7.59 9.48 1.09
CA LEU A 1217 7.19 10.20 2.30
C LEU A 1217 7.64 9.48 3.58
N GLU A 1218 8.35 8.35 3.46
CA GLU A 1218 8.85 7.59 4.60
C GLU A 1218 9.74 8.43 5.53
N SER A 1219 10.44 9.42 4.98
CA SER A 1219 11.33 10.31 5.75
C SER A 1219 10.61 11.08 6.85
N ILE A 1220 9.30 11.34 6.67
CA ILE A 1220 8.45 12.09 7.61
C ILE A 1220 7.33 11.25 8.24
N LEU A 1221 6.97 10.10 7.65
CA LEU A 1221 5.86 9.25 8.10
C LEU A 1221 6.28 7.98 8.86
N LYS A 1222 7.56 7.59 8.85
CA LYS A 1222 8.05 6.47 9.67
C LYS A 1222 8.10 6.85 11.16
N SER A 1223 9.06 6.32 11.91
CA SER A 1223 9.20 6.59 13.33
C SER A 1223 9.93 7.90 13.60
N LEU A 1224 9.73 8.42 14.80
CA LEU A 1224 10.46 9.56 15.35
C LEU A 1224 11.97 9.33 15.32
N PHE A 1225 12.40 8.11 15.62
CA PHE A 1225 13.81 7.72 15.58
C PHE A 1225 14.38 7.87 14.15
N VAL A 1226 13.68 7.38 13.13
CA VAL A 1226 14.11 7.53 11.72
C VAL A 1226 14.15 9.00 11.31
N TYR A 1227 13.12 9.78 11.66
CA TYR A 1227 13.05 11.21 11.33
C TYR A 1227 14.26 11.99 11.86
N TYR A 1228 14.60 11.80 13.13
CA TYR A 1228 15.68 12.56 13.75
C TYR A 1228 17.07 11.97 13.48
N VAL A 1229 17.25 10.67 13.70
CA VAL A 1229 18.58 10.03 13.67
C VAL A 1229 19.04 9.76 12.24
N LYS A 1230 18.15 9.27 11.37
CA LYS A 1230 18.51 8.93 9.98
C LYS A 1230 18.43 10.13 9.05
N ASN A 1231 17.33 10.90 9.09
CA ASN A 1231 17.09 11.95 8.09
C ASN A 1231 17.61 13.33 8.52
N HIS A 1232 17.46 13.69 9.80
CA HIS A 1232 18.11 14.87 10.37
C HIS A 1232 19.52 14.62 10.89
N GLU A 1233 20.02 13.37 10.85
CA GLU A 1233 21.40 13.02 11.23
C GLU A 1233 21.84 13.64 12.56
N ILE A 1234 20.96 13.63 13.58
CA ILE A 1234 21.37 14.07 14.92
C ILE A 1234 22.40 13.10 15.49
N PRO A 1235 23.30 13.55 16.39
CA PRO A 1235 24.26 12.67 17.04
C PRO A 1235 23.55 11.53 17.74
N ASN A 1236 24.02 10.31 17.53
CA ASN A 1236 23.49 9.13 18.19
C ASN A 1236 24.61 8.19 18.65
N SER A 1237 24.31 7.41 19.70
CA SER A 1237 25.20 6.38 20.23
C SER A 1237 24.47 5.05 20.32
N GLN A 1238 25.15 3.95 19.99
CA GLN A 1238 24.57 2.61 20.03
C GLN A 1238 25.01 1.84 21.28
N LEU A 1239 24.04 1.23 21.97
CA LEU A 1239 24.26 0.27 23.05
C LEU A 1239 24.75 -1.07 22.48
N GLN A 1240 25.82 -1.61 23.05
CA GLN A 1240 26.58 -2.72 22.43
C GLN A 1240 26.38 -4.08 23.12
N THR A 1241 26.07 -4.10 24.42
CA THR A 1241 25.97 -5.34 25.20
C THR A 1241 24.53 -5.81 25.32
N ASN A 1242 24.23 -7.07 25.01
CA ASN A 1242 22.91 -7.68 25.20
C ASN A 1242 22.86 -8.46 26.52
N TYR A 1243 21.85 -8.18 27.35
CA TYR A 1243 21.67 -8.75 28.70
C TYR A 1243 20.46 -9.71 28.80
N ARG A 1244 19.87 -10.12 27.68
CA ARG A 1244 18.69 -11.00 27.63
C ARG A 1244 19.02 -12.47 27.44
#